data_AF-A0AAV2A141-F1
#
_entry.id   AF-A0AAV2A141-F1
#
_cell.length_a   1.000
_cell.length_b   1.000
_cell.length_c   1.000
_cell.angle_alpha   90.00
_cell.angle_beta   90.00
_cell.angle_gamma   90.00
#
_symmetry.space_group_name_H-M   'P 1'
#
loop_
_entity.id
_entity.type
_entity.pdbx_description
1 polymer ?
#
loop_
_entity_poly.entity_id
_entity_poly.type
_entity_poly.pdbx_seq_one_letter_code
_entity_poly.pdbx_strand_id
1 'polypeptide(L)'
;MSPTAPPTFSSSNMNRPPPKEGSLSLEEKRFLVAVERGDLASTRRYLESAKETGININCTDPLGRSALLMAIDNENLEMVQLLIYSQVETKDALLHAINEEFVEAVELLLEHEEHHHVKGAPHSWEAIDRDIATFTPDITPLILAAHRDNYEIIKILLDRDIRIPQPHEVRCGCADCVKSSCEDSLRHSRSRINSYRALASPSLIALSSKDPILSAFELSWELRRLSFMEQEFKNEYQELRRQCQNFATALLDHTRSSYELEAMLNYDPTGPAFEHGDRMHLSRLKLAIKYKQKKFCAHPNVQQLLASIWYEGLPGFRRKNILLQMAEIARIGLMFPVFCTAYIIAPKSYLGRTLRKPFIKFICHSASYVTFLFLLILASQRIETVVVEWFGTDEMRARLHSDVTTKRGAPPSVVELIILTWVMGLIWSEIKQLWDSGPLQYINDMWNIIDFITNSLYVATVALRIIAYFQVQKEIAADTGTAYLPREKWDAWDPILIAEGLFATANIFSSLKLVYIFSVNPHLGPLQICLGRMVIDIIKFFFVYTLVLFAFACGMNQLLWYYADMERQVCFAGKNGQDSKPDHSACLTWRRFSNLFESSQTLFWASFGLIDLDNFELTGIQSYTRFWGLLMFGSYCVINVVVLLNLLIAMMNHSYQIISEHADVEWKFARTKLWLSYFEDGATVPPPFNIIPTPKSAMYLFRWLKRKFCATRTVKKKDLKTIRVLQKIMRNLVRRYVTKEQRNADNQGVTEDDVNEIKQDISAFRFELIEIMKNSGFNTSSANDQMQGGLAKGNTKILNQIP
;
A
#
# COMPACT_ATOMS: atom_id res chain seq x y z
N MET A 1 -21.20 -15.96 59.94
CA MET A 1 -22.48 -15.20 59.96
C MET A 1 -23.32 -15.73 58.82
N SER A 2 -24.47 -16.32 59.15
CA SER A 2 -25.45 -16.88 58.24
C SER A 2 -26.00 -15.84 57.26
N PRO A 3 -26.25 -16.18 55.98
CA PRO A 3 -26.92 -15.28 55.05
C PRO A 3 -28.43 -15.32 55.30
N THR A 4 -29.00 -14.15 55.57
CA THR A 4 -30.45 -13.91 55.64
C THR A 4 -31.05 -13.89 54.23
N ALA A 5 -32.10 -14.68 54.02
CA ALA A 5 -32.85 -14.77 52.78
C ALA A 5 -33.62 -13.47 52.46
N PRO A 6 -33.87 -13.13 51.17
CA PRO A 6 -34.74 -12.03 50.77
C PRO A 6 -36.23 -12.43 50.87
N PRO A 7 -37.15 -11.44 50.99
CA PRO A 7 -38.55 -11.69 51.27
C PRO A 7 -39.32 -12.20 50.05
N THR A 8 -40.23 -13.13 50.31
CA THR A 8 -41.20 -13.70 49.38
C THR A 8 -42.26 -12.67 48.98
N PHE A 9 -42.32 -12.31 47.70
CA PHE A 9 -43.49 -11.63 47.12
C PHE A 9 -44.58 -12.66 46.79
N SER A 10 -45.78 -12.39 47.27
CA SER A 10 -46.98 -13.21 47.15
C SER A 10 -47.45 -13.37 45.70
N SER A 11 -47.57 -14.63 45.27
CA SER A 11 -48.18 -15.05 44.02
C SER A 11 -49.71 -14.96 44.09
N SER A 12 -50.27 -13.85 43.60
CA SER A 12 -51.71 -13.77 43.30
C SER A 12 -51.95 -12.81 42.14
N ASN A 13 -51.63 -13.27 40.92
CA ASN A 13 -52.23 -12.84 39.65
C ASN A 13 -51.62 -13.64 38.47
N MET A 14 -51.59 -14.97 38.59
CA MET A 14 -51.42 -15.85 37.43
C MET A 14 -52.81 -16.24 36.92
N ASN A 15 -53.37 -15.40 36.05
CA ASN A 15 -54.40 -15.75 35.06
C ASN A 15 -54.70 -14.56 34.14
N ARG A 16 -53.65 -13.98 33.54
CA ARG A 16 -53.77 -13.29 32.25
C ARG A 16 -52.73 -13.92 31.32
N PRO A 17 -53.11 -14.34 30.10
CA PRO A 17 -52.11 -14.71 29.11
C PRO A 17 -51.18 -13.50 28.89
N PRO A 18 -49.90 -13.73 28.54
CA PRO A 18 -49.04 -12.63 28.10
C PRO A 18 -49.77 -11.88 26.96
N PRO A 19 -49.75 -10.54 26.94
CA PRO A 19 -50.35 -9.79 25.83
C PRO A 19 -49.69 -10.27 24.53
N LYS A 20 -50.50 -10.66 23.54
CA LYS A 20 -49.98 -10.98 22.21
C LYS A 20 -49.27 -9.73 21.69
N GLU A 21 -48.00 -9.86 21.31
CA GLU A 21 -47.33 -8.84 20.49
C GLU A 21 -48.24 -8.52 19.29
N GLY A 22 -48.59 -7.23 19.11
CA GLY A 22 -49.16 -6.74 17.85
C GLY A 22 -50.68 -6.54 17.71
N SER A 23 -51.50 -6.50 18.76
CA SER A 23 -52.89 -6.01 18.62
C SER A 23 -53.05 -4.56 19.08
N LEU A 24 -52.66 -3.61 18.22
CA LEU A 24 -52.96 -2.19 18.40
C LEU A 24 -54.47 -1.97 18.54
N SER A 25 -54.87 -1.13 19.49
CA SER A 25 -56.24 -0.64 19.62
C SER A 25 -56.67 0.12 18.35
N LEU A 26 -57.97 0.17 18.05
CA LEU A 26 -58.46 0.94 16.90
C LEU A 26 -58.09 2.43 17.00
N GLU A 27 -58.03 2.96 18.23
CA GLU A 27 -57.66 4.35 18.51
C GLU A 27 -56.15 4.56 18.36
N GLU A 28 -55.33 3.60 18.80
CA GLU A 28 -53.87 3.61 18.58
C GLU A 28 -53.54 3.56 17.08
N LYS A 29 -54.24 2.72 16.30
CA LYS A 29 -54.10 2.69 14.84
C LYS A 29 -54.47 4.01 14.20
N ARG A 30 -55.54 4.67 14.66
CA ARG A 30 -55.95 5.98 14.14
C ARG A 30 -54.95 7.07 14.50
N PHE A 31 -54.35 6.99 15.69
CA PHE A 31 -53.28 7.89 16.12
C PHE A 31 -52.04 7.73 15.24
N LEU A 32 -51.52 6.51 15.06
CA LEU A 32 -50.35 6.26 14.21
C LEU A 32 -50.59 6.65 12.76
N VAL A 33 -51.77 6.38 12.20
CA VAL A 33 -52.14 6.81 10.84
C VAL A 33 -52.29 8.34 10.74
N ALA A 34 -52.69 9.02 11.80
CA ALA A 34 -52.75 10.49 11.82
C ALA A 34 -51.33 11.09 11.77
N VAL A 35 -50.40 10.50 12.53
CA VAL A 35 -48.97 10.86 12.51
C VAL A 35 -48.36 10.58 11.14
N GLU A 36 -48.58 9.39 10.57
CA GLU A 36 -48.10 8.99 9.22
C GLU A 36 -48.62 9.90 8.10
N ARG A 37 -49.72 10.61 8.32
CA ARG A 37 -50.31 11.52 7.33
C ARG A 37 -49.95 12.98 7.57
N GLY A 38 -49.24 13.28 8.66
CA GLY A 38 -48.94 14.66 9.07
C GLY A 38 -50.15 15.46 9.56
N ASP A 39 -51.20 14.81 10.09
CA ASP A 39 -52.37 15.51 10.63
C ASP A 39 -52.09 16.00 12.07
N LEU A 40 -51.52 17.19 12.19
CA LEU A 40 -51.15 17.82 13.46
C LEU A 40 -52.35 18.05 14.39
N ALA A 41 -53.49 18.45 13.84
CA ALA A 41 -54.66 18.83 14.63
C ALA A 41 -55.31 17.61 15.27
N SER A 42 -55.49 16.53 14.50
CA SER A 42 -56.01 15.28 15.05
C SER A 42 -55.03 14.66 16.04
N THR A 43 -53.73 14.69 15.74
CA THR A 43 -52.71 14.13 16.63
C THR A 43 -52.64 14.88 17.96
N ARG A 44 -52.73 16.23 17.94
CA ARG A 44 -52.83 17.03 19.17
C ARG A 44 -54.05 16.65 20.01
N ARG A 45 -55.22 16.47 19.38
CA ARG A 45 -56.44 16.03 20.08
C ARG A 45 -56.27 14.65 20.71
N TYR A 46 -55.62 13.71 20.01
CA TYR A 46 -55.33 12.39 20.57
C TYR A 46 -54.34 12.45 21.74
N LEU A 47 -53.33 13.31 21.68
CA LEU A 47 -52.36 13.49 22.78
C LEU A 47 -52.98 14.15 24.02
N GLU A 48 -53.84 15.16 23.84
CA GLU A 48 -54.57 15.80 24.93
C GLU A 48 -55.56 14.84 25.59
N SER A 49 -56.28 14.05 24.77
CA SER A 49 -57.24 13.05 25.25
C SER A 49 -56.59 11.75 25.73
N ALA A 50 -55.29 11.54 25.54
CA ALA A 50 -54.60 10.30 25.91
C ALA A 50 -54.71 9.97 27.40
N LYS A 51 -54.70 11.01 28.27
CA LYS A 51 -54.88 10.84 29.73
C LYS A 51 -56.28 10.35 30.11
N GLU A 52 -57.29 10.66 29.28
CA GLU A 52 -58.70 10.33 29.53
C GLU A 52 -59.10 9.00 28.86
N THR A 53 -58.55 8.72 27.67
CA THR A 53 -58.87 7.56 26.83
C THR A 53 -57.98 6.34 27.14
N GLY A 54 -56.84 6.53 27.82
CA GLY A 54 -55.90 5.46 28.14
C GLY A 54 -55.09 4.96 26.95
N ILE A 55 -54.98 5.77 25.88
CA ILE A 55 -54.17 5.46 24.69
C ILE A 55 -52.68 5.39 25.11
N ASN A 56 -52.00 4.31 24.73
CA ASN A 56 -50.55 4.24 24.90
C ASN A 56 -49.87 5.13 23.83
N ILE A 57 -49.29 6.24 24.27
CA ILE A 57 -48.60 7.19 23.40
C ILE A 57 -47.34 6.56 22.77
N ASN A 58 -46.70 5.63 23.49
CA ASN A 58 -45.50 4.89 23.05
C ASN A 58 -45.87 3.59 22.34
N CYS A 59 -47.05 3.50 21.73
CA CYS A 59 -47.42 2.34 20.91
C CYS A 59 -46.51 2.24 19.67
N THR A 60 -46.27 1.00 19.26
CA THR A 60 -45.43 0.69 18.11
C THR A 60 -46.25 0.00 17.04
N ASP A 61 -45.95 0.34 15.79
CA ASP A 61 -46.47 -0.37 14.63
C ASP A 61 -46.05 -1.86 14.63
N PRO A 62 -46.69 -2.73 13.81
CA PRO A 62 -46.22 -4.11 13.61
C PRO A 62 -44.77 -4.22 13.13
N LEU A 63 -44.24 -3.14 12.55
CA LEU A 63 -42.84 -2.99 12.11
C LEU A 63 -41.90 -2.50 13.23
N GLY A 64 -42.42 -2.24 14.44
CA GLY A 64 -41.65 -1.75 15.58
C GLY A 64 -41.43 -0.23 15.61
N ARG A 65 -41.94 0.53 14.64
CA ARG A 65 -41.80 2.00 14.59
C ARG A 65 -42.70 2.68 15.61
N SER A 66 -42.16 3.65 16.35
CA SER A 66 -42.93 4.52 17.22
C SER A 66 -43.50 5.72 16.44
N ALA A 67 -44.49 6.42 17.01
CA ALA A 67 -45.02 7.65 16.42
C ALA A 67 -43.91 8.70 16.15
N LEU A 68 -42.91 8.78 17.03
CA LEU A 68 -41.79 9.71 16.87
C LEU A 68 -40.89 9.30 15.70
N LEU A 69 -40.59 8.00 15.56
CA LEU A 69 -39.82 7.49 14.41
C LEU A 69 -40.56 7.75 13.09
N MET A 70 -41.87 7.52 13.05
CA MET A 70 -42.69 7.81 11.87
C MET A 70 -42.71 9.30 11.50
N ALA A 71 -42.64 10.20 12.49
CA ALA A 71 -42.54 11.63 12.22
C ALA A 71 -41.17 12.03 11.66
N ILE A 72 -40.10 11.34 12.09
CA ILE A 72 -38.72 11.55 11.62
C ILE A 72 -38.50 10.97 10.23
N ASP A 73 -38.95 9.75 9.96
CA ASP A 73 -38.86 9.08 8.65
C ASP A 73 -39.54 9.89 7.54
N ASN A 74 -40.48 10.77 7.92
CA ASN A 74 -41.26 11.61 7.02
C ASN A 74 -40.88 13.10 7.08
N GLU A 75 -39.78 13.43 7.77
CA GLU A 75 -39.22 14.78 7.91
C GLU A 75 -40.20 15.88 8.38
N ASN A 76 -41.22 15.52 9.17
CA ASN A 76 -42.21 16.49 9.64
C ASN A 76 -41.77 17.13 10.97
N LEU A 77 -41.08 18.27 10.91
CA LEU A 77 -40.55 18.98 12.08
C LEU A 77 -41.64 19.33 13.10
N GLU A 78 -42.78 19.85 12.64
CA GLU A 78 -43.86 20.30 13.52
C GLU A 78 -44.48 19.14 14.31
N MET A 79 -44.57 17.97 13.68
CA MET A 79 -45.06 16.75 14.31
C MET A 79 -44.05 16.25 15.37
N VAL A 80 -42.75 16.28 15.04
CA VAL A 80 -41.67 15.95 15.98
C VAL A 80 -41.71 16.88 17.21
N GLN A 81 -41.86 18.19 17.00
CA GLN A 81 -42.02 19.17 18.07
C GLN A 81 -43.20 18.84 18.99
N LEU A 82 -44.38 18.59 18.40
CA LEU A 82 -45.60 18.30 19.16
C LEU A 82 -45.46 17.03 20.01
N LEU A 83 -44.82 15.99 19.47
CA LEU A 83 -44.59 14.73 20.18
C LEU A 83 -43.61 14.92 21.35
N ILE A 84 -42.54 15.68 21.15
CA ILE A 84 -41.54 15.96 22.19
C ILE A 84 -42.14 16.81 23.31
N TYR A 85 -42.91 17.85 22.98
CA TYR A 85 -43.63 18.63 24.01
C TYR A 85 -44.60 17.78 24.83
N SER A 86 -45.15 16.72 24.22
CA SER A 86 -46.07 15.79 24.86
C SER A 86 -45.37 14.68 25.65
N GLN A 87 -44.04 14.76 25.82
CA GLN A 87 -43.20 13.83 26.60
C GLN A 87 -43.27 12.37 26.12
N VAL A 88 -43.32 12.16 24.79
CA VAL A 88 -43.11 10.84 24.18
C VAL A 88 -41.69 10.34 24.45
N GLU A 89 -41.50 9.05 24.68
CA GLU A 89 -40.17 8.48 24.88
C GLU A 89 -39.31 8.60 23.62
N THR A 90 -38.19 9.30 23.71
CA THR A 90 -37.30 9.55 22.56
C THR A 90 -36.50 8.33 22.12
N LYS A 91 -36.06 7.46 23.04
CA LYS A 91 -35.29 6.23 22.73
C LYS A 91 -34.15 6.49 21.71
N ASP A 92 -34.11 5.77 20.60
CA ASP A 92 -33.15 5.85 19.48
C ASP A 92 -33.59 6.84 18.40
N ALA A 93 -34.61 7.67 18.64
CA ALA A 93 -35.07 8.67 17.68
C ALA A 93 -33.95 9.60 17.21
N LEU A 94 -32.98 9.93 18.08
CA LEU A 94 -31.81 10.71 17.67
C LEU A 94 -30.96 9.97 16.63
N LEU A 95 -30.72 8.67 16.81
CA LEU A 95 -29.95 7.88 15.86
C LEU A 95 -30.69 7.74 14.53
N HIS A 96 -32.00 7.56 14.57
CA HIS A 96 -32.84 7.56 13.37
C HIS A 96 -32.84 8.91 12.65
N ALA A 97 -32.96 10.04 13.37
CA ALA A 97 -32.88 11.37 12.75
C ALA A 97 -31.52 11.63 12.09
N ILE A 98 -30.43 11.11 12.67
CA ILE A 98 -29.10 11.17 12.05
C ILE A 98 -29.02 10.26 10.82
N ASN A 99 -29.70 9.11 10.84
CA ASN A 99 -29.70 8.14 9.74
C ASN A 99 -30.42 8.67 8.50
N GLU A 100 -31.53 9.39 8.70
CA GLU A 100 -32.30 10.09 7.66
C GLU A 100 -31.73 11.47 7.31
N GLU A 101 -30.65 11.91 7.97
CA GLU A 101 -30.00 13.20 7.71
C GLU A 101 -30.85 14.45 8.01
N PHE A 102 -31.90 14.30 8.83
CA PHE A 102 -32.82 15.38 9.20
C PHE A 102 -32.21 16.34 10.26
N VAL A 103 -31.46 17.35 9.78
CA VAL A 103 -30.64 18.26 10.60
C VAL A 103 -31.44 18.98 11.70
N GLU A 104 -32.62 19.49 11.37
CA GLU A 104 -33.45 20.30 12.28
C GLU A 104 -34.01 19.46 13.43
N ALA A 105 -34.47 18.25 13.16
CA ALA A 105 -34.90 17.32 14.21
C ALA A 105 -33.73 16.89 15.09
N VAL A 106 -32.53 16.71 14.54
CA VAL A 106 -31.34 16.39 15.34
C VAL A 106 -31.03 17.52 16.33
N GLU A 107 -31.06 18.77 15.90
CA GLU A 107 -30.84 19.91 16.79
C GLU A 107 -31.88 19.96 17.90
N LEU A 108 -33.15 19.76 17.55
CA LEU A 108 -34.26 19.80 18.51
C LEU A 108 -34.24 18.64 19.51
N LEU A 109 -33.91 17.43 19.06
CA LEU A 109 -33.76 16.25 19.92
C LEU A 109 -32.57 16.40 20.87
N LEU A 110 -31.47 16.98 20.41
CA LEU A 110 -30.30 17.28 21.26
C LEU A 110 -30.62 18.34 22.31
N GLU A 111 -31.31 19.42 21.95
CA GLU A 111 -31.76 20.44 22.92
C GLU A 111 -32.68 19.83 23.98
N HIS A 112 -33.63 19.00 23.57
CA HIS A 112 -34.50 18.29 24.50
C HIS A 112 -33.70 17.41 25.46
N GLU A 113 -32.71 16.66 24.95
CA GLU A 113 -31.91 15.80 25.80
C GLU A 113 -31.01 16.58 26.77
N GLU A 114 -30.42 17.70 26.34
CA GLU A 114 -29.63 18.57 27.23
C GLU A 114 -30.45 19.10 28.43
N HIS A 115 -31.74 19.35 28.22
CA HIS A 115 -32.65 19.82 29.27
C HIS A 115 -33.12 18.70 30.22
N HIS A 116 -33.30 17.48 29.70
CA HIS A 116 -33.90 16.36 30.45
C HIS A 116 -32.87 15.34 30.98
N HIS A 117 -31.62 15.37 30.50
CA HIS A 117 -30.59 14.42 30.88
C HIS A 117 -30.05 14.68 32.30
N VAL A 118 -30.08 13.63 33.13
CA VAL A 118 -29.48 13.64 34.47
C VAL A 118 -28.05 13.14 34.38
N LYS A 119 -27.08 13.99 34.75
CA LYS A 119 -25.64 13.66 34.71
C LYS A 119 -25.35 12.33 35.45
N GLY A 120 -24.92 11.33 34.69
CA GLY A 120 -24.55 9.99 35.20
C GLY A 120 -25.57 8.89 34.92
N ALA A 121 -26.75 9.22 34.39
CA ALA A 121 -27.65 8.24 33.79
C ALA A 121 -27.20 7.93 32.34
N PRO A 122 -27.49 6.73 31.79
CA PRO A 122 -27.29 6.47 30.37
C PRO A 122 -28.13 7.45 29.53
N HIS A 123 -27.61 7.84 28.37
CA HIS A 123 -28.34 8.67 27.41
C HIS A 123 -29.59 7.94 26.88
N SER A 124 -30.54 8.67 26.31
CA SER A 124 -31.81 8.08 25.86
C SER A 124 -31.61 6.99 24.80
N TRP A 125 -30.60 7.16 23.94
CA TRP A 125 -30.21 6.18 22.91
C TRP A 125 -29.37 5.01 23.44
N GLU A 126 -28.82 5.10 24.66
CA GLU A 126 -28.06 4.02 25.31
C GLU A 126 -28.96 3.12 26.18
N ALA A 127 -30.11 3.65 26.59
CA ALA A 127 -31.02 3.01 27.56
C ALA A 127 -32.01 2.00 26.94
N ILE A 128 -31.83 1.63 25.67
CA ILE A 128 -32.76 0.76 24.92
C ILE A 128 -32.43 -0.71 25.16
N ASP A 129 -33.46 -1.55 25.19
CA ASP A 129 -33.29 -3.00 25.25
C ASP A 129 -32.54 -3.51 24.02
N ARG A 130 -31.52 -4.33 24.28
CA ARG A 130 -30.58 -4.83 23.26
C ARG A 130 -31.23 -5.67 22.17
N ASP A 131 -32.42 -6.21 22.44
CA ASP A 131 -33.16 -7.09 21.53
C ASP A 131 -34.10 -6.30 20.60
N ILE A 132 -34.41 -5.04 20.94
CA ILE A 132 -35.33 -4.16 20.18
C ILE A 132 -34.54 -3.10 19.39
N ALA A 133 -33.34 -2.73 19.85
CA ALA A 133 -32.52 -1.70 19.22
C ALA A 133 -32.19 -2.02 17.75
N THR A 134 -32.47 -1.08 16.86
CA THR A 134 -32.13 -1.16 15.43
C THR A 134 -30.63 -1.03 15.20
N PHE A 135 -29.95 -0.21 16.01
CA PHE A 135 -28.52 0.02 15.98
C PHE A 135 -27.77 -0.83 17.02
N THR A 136 -26.53 -1.18 16.71
CA THR A 136 -25.68 -1.86 17.68
C THR A 136 -25.32 -0.90 18.82
N PRO A 137 -25.25 -1.37 20.09
CA PRO A 137 -25.13 -0.49 21.26
C PRO A 137 -23.80 0.26 21.36
N ASP A 138 -22.83 -0.08 20.52
CA ASP A 138 -21.55 0.62 20.37
C ASP A 138 -21.64 1.88 19.46
N ILE A 139 -22.74 2.06 18.73
CA ILE A 139 -22.93 3.20 17.84
C ILE A 139 -23.38 4.41 18.67
N THR A 140 -22.49 5.39 18.77
CA THR A 140 -22.83 6.72 19.32
C THR A 140 -23.38 7.63 18.22
N PRO A 141 -24.14 8.68 18.56
CA PRO A 141 -24.64 9.65 17.58
C PRO A 141 -23.56 10.20 16.63
N LEU A 142 -22.38 10.51 17.17
CA LEU A 142 -21.24 10.99 16.38
C LEU A 142 -20.64 9.92 15.46
N ILE A 143 -20.62 8.65 15.89
CA ILE A 143 -20.17 7.54 15.03
C ILE A 143 -21.13 7.39 13.85
N LEU A 144 -22.44 7.41 14.10
CA LEU A 144 -23.45 7.27 13.05
C LEU A 144 -23.43 8.46 12.08
N ALA A 145 -23.35 9.69 12.59
CA ALA A 145 -23.23 10.90 11.77
C ALA A 145 -21.97 10.84 10.89
N ALA A 146 -20.86 10.34 11.43
CA ALA A 146 -19.64 10.14 10.67
C ALA A 146 -19.75 9.01 9.63
N HIS A 147 -20.59 7.98 9.84
CA HIS A 147 -20.84 6.94 8.84
C HIS A 147 -21.64 7.47 7.64
N ARG A 148 -22.57 8.40 7.88
CA ARG A 148 -23.34 9.12 6.84
C ARG A 148 -22.52 10.23 6.17
N ASP A 149 -21.43 10.68 6.80
CA ASP A 149 -20.52 11.73 6.31
C ASP A 149 -21.18 13.12 6.13
N ASN A 150 -22.31 13.36 6.80
CA ASN A 150 -23.03 14.63 6.77
C ASN A 150 -22.31 15.70 7.60
N TYR A 151 -21.83 16.76 6.93
CA TYR A 151 -21.02 17.80 7.52
C TYR A 151 -21.76 18.62 8.61
N GLU A 152 -23.05 18.88 8.44
CA GLU A 152 -23.81 19.78 9.32
C GLU A 152 -24.11 19.12 10.66
N ILE A 153 -24.61 17.89 10.62
CA ILE A 153 -24.87 17.07 11.82
C ILE A 153 -23.58 16.85 12.62
N ILE A 154 -22.48 16.49 11.95
CA ILE A 154 -21.18 16.30 12.62
C ILE A 154 -20.74 17.61 13.30
N LYS A 155 -20.93 18.75 12.65
CA LYS A 155 -20.57 20.05 13.22
C LYS A 155 -21.41 20.36 14.45
N ILE A 156 -22.72 20.16 14.39
CA ILE A 156 -23.66 20.36 15.51
C ILE A 156 -23.24 19.49 16.72
N LEU A 157 -22.87 18.23 16.49
CA LEU A 157 -22.41 17.32 17.54
C LEU A 157 -21.04 17.70 18.12
N LEU A 158 -20.11 18.17 17.27
CA LEU A 158 -18.78 18.62 17.71
C LEU A 158 -18.83 19.95 18.48
N ASP A 159 -19.73 20.88 18.12
CA ASP A 159 -19.94 22.15 18.82
C ASP A 159 -20.47 21.90 20.26
N ARG A 160 -21.11 20.75 20.50
CA ARG A 160 -21.53 20.23 21.82
C ARG A 160 -20.49 19.37 22.53
N ASP A 161 -19.23 19.37 22.06
CA ASP A 161 -18.08 18.66 22.66
C ASP A 161 -18.22 17.12 22.74
N ILE A 162 -19.10 16.51 21.92
CA ILE A 162 -19.19 15.05 21.79
C ILE A 162 -17.93 14.55 21.06
N ARG A 163 -17.26 13.53 21.60
CA ARG A 163 -16.01 12.99 21.05
C ARG A 163 -16.05 11.48 20.92
N ILE A 164 -15.41 10.98 19.86
CA ILE A 164 -15.21 9.55 19.65
C ILE A 164 -14.02 9.09 20.53
N PRO A 165 -14.18 8.03 21.34
CA PRO A 165 -13.05 7.44 22.05
C PRO A 165 -12.04 6.86 21.05
N GLN A 166 -10.75 7.06 21.30
CA GLN A 166 -9.74 6.46 20.45
C GLN A 166 -9.70 4.94 20.67
N PRO A 167 -9.82 4.12 19.61
CA PRO A 167 -9.78 2.69 19.74
C PRO A 167 -8.41 2.23 20.25
N HIS A 168 -8.42 1.26 21.17
CA HIS A 168 -7.19 0.64 21.64
C HIS A 168 -6.55 -0.22 20.54
N GLU A 169 -5.23 -0.43 20.62
CA GLU A 169 -4.55 -1.36 19.73
C GLU A 169 -5.13 -2.78 19.86
N VAL A 170 -5.15 -3.55 18.77
CA VAL A 170 -5.71 -4.92 18.73
C VAL A 170 -5.10 -5.85 19.78
N ARG A 171 -3.84 -5.63 20.14
CA ARG A 171 -3.10 -6.41 21.15
C ARG A 171 -3.13 -5.80 22.55
N CYS A 172 -4.04 -4.87 22.81
CA CYS A 172 -4.16 -4.25 24.12
C CYS A 172 -4.60 -5.29 25.16
N GLY A 173 -3.85 -5.37 26.26
CA GLY A 173 -4.15 -6.25 27.39
C GLY A 173 -4.81 -5.55 28.57
N CYS A 174 -5.51 -4.43 28.36
CA CYS A 174 -6.23 -3.76 29.46
C CYS A 174 -7.44 -4.59 29.92
N ALA A 175 -7.84 -4.43 31.18
CA ALA A 175 -8.92 -5.20 31.78
C ALA A 175 -10.24 -5.06 30.99
N ASP A 176 -10.54 -3.86 30.49
CA ASP A 176 -11.76 -3.58 29.73
C ASP A 176 -11.78 -4.31 28.38
N CYS A 177 -10.69 -4.28 27.62
CA CYS A 177 -10.60 -4.99 26.34
C CYS A 177 -10.68 -6.49 26.53
N VAL A 178 -9.96 -7.04 27.52
CA VAL A 178 -9.99 -8.48 27.82
C VAL A 178 -11.40 -8.91 28.23
N LYS A 179 -12.05 -8.15 29.12
CA LYS A 179 -13.43 -8.43 29.54
C LYS A 179 -14.40 -8.39 28.36
N SER A 180 -14.37 -7.33 27.55
CA SER A 180 -15.24 -7.20 26.38
C SER A 180 -15.00 -8.31 25.35
N SER A 181 -13.75 -8.74 25.17
CA SER A 181 -13.41 -9.82 24.24
C SER A 181 -13.82 -11.19 24.77
N CYS A 182 -13.82 -11.40 26.08
CA CYS A 182 -14.28 -12.65 26.71
C CYS A 182 -15.81 -12.75 26.74
N GLU A 183 -16.50 -11.62 26.90
CA GLU A 183 -17.97 -11.57 26.85
C GLU A 183 -18.48 -11.76 25.41
N ASP A 184 -17.95 -10.98 24.45
CA ASP A 184 -18.33 -11.08 23.04
C ASP A 184 -17.23 -10.53 22.11
N SER A 185 -16.46 -11.45 21.51
CA SER A 185 -15.39 -11.11 20.57
C SER A 185 -15.89 -10.45 19.28
N LEU A 186 -17.09 -10.79 18.82
CA LEU A 186 -17.64 -10.24 17.57
C LEU A 186 -18.09 -8.80 17.78
N ARG A 187 -18.78 -8.51 18.89
CA ARG A 187 -19.12 -7.12 19.25
C ARG A 187 -17.89 -6.27 19.47
N HIS A 188 -16.87 -6.81 20.15
CA HIS A 188 -15.61 -6.08 20.36
C HIS A 188 -14.91 -5.72 19.04
N SER A 189 -14.83 -6.65 18.09
CA SER A 189 -14.24 -6.38 16.77
C SER A 189 -15.09 -5.43 15.93
N ARG A 190 -16.43 -5.58 15.94
CA ARG A 190 -17.36 -4.70 15.22
C ARG A 190 -17.32 -3.27 15.74
N SER A 191 -17.28 -3.07 17.06
CA SER A 191 -17.16 -1.75 17.70
C SER A 191 -15.87 -1.02 17.30
N ARG A 192 -14.75 -1.75 17.25
CA ARG A 192 -13.49 -1.18 16.75
C ARG A 192 -13.60 -0.72 15.30
N ILE A 193 -14.19 -1.54 14.42
CA ILE A 193 -14.36 -1.19 13.01
C ILE A 193 -15.30 0.01 12.85
N ASN A 194 -16.41 0.04 13.58
CA ASN A 194 -17.35 1.17 13.56
C ASN A 194 -16.66 2.47 14.00
N SER A 195 -15.80 2.41 15.01
CA SER A 195 -14.99 3.54 15.46
C SER A 195 -14.00 4.00 14.38
N TYR A 196 -13.27 3.07 13.73
CA TYR A 196 -12.37 3.42 12.64
C TYR A 196 -13.08 3.94 11.40
N ARG A 197 -14.28 3.43 11.09
CA ARG A 197 -15.14 3.91 10.01
C ARG A 197 -15.54 5.36 10.25
N ALA A 198 -15.92 5.70 11.48
CA ALA A 198 -16.23 7.07 11.85
C ALA A 198 -14.98 7.97 11.77
N LEU A 199 -13.83 7.54 12.31
CA LEU A 199 -12.58 8.32 12.24
C LEU A 199 -12.06 8.52 10.81
N ALA A 200 -12.39 7.62 9.90
CA ALA A 200 -12.00 7.67 8.49
C ALA A 200 -12.89 8.60 7.64
N SER A 201 -13.98 9.15 8.18
CA SER A 201 -14.89 9.97 7.41
C SER A 201 -14.27 11.33 7.03
N PRO A 202 -14.35 11.74 5.76
CA PRO A 202 -13.85 13.02 5.27
C PRO A 202 -14.33 14.23 6.08
N SER A 203 -15.62 14.32 6.38
CA SER A 203 -16.22 15.45 7.09
C SER A 203 -15.72 15.55 8.53
N LEU A 204 -15.58 14.42 9.23
CA LEU A 204 -15.04 14.42 10.60
C LEU A 204 -13.56 14.82 10.62
N ILE A 205 -12.74 14.31 9.69
CA ILE A 205 -11.32 14.69 9.60
C ILE A 205 -11.19 16.19 9.28
N ALA A 206 -12.04 16.71 8.39
CA ALA A 206 -12.05 18.12 8.00
C ALA A 206 -12.36 19.07 9.17
N LEU A 207 -13.28 18.68 10.06
CA LEU A 207 -13.72 19.50 11.21
C LEU A 207 -12.83 19.34 12.44
N SER A 208 -12.42 18.12 12.77
CA SER A 208 -11.73 17.81 14.04
C SER A 208 -10.22 18.09 14.01
N SER A 209 -9.58 17.99 12.84
CA SER A 209 -8.12 17.97 12.75
C SER A 209 -7.53 19.32 12.33
N LYS A 210 -6.39 19.70 12.95
CA LYS A 210 -5.65 20.92 12.57
C LYS A 210 -4.92 20.76 11.22
N ASP A 211 -4.41 19.55 10.97
CA ASP A 211 -3.70 19.14 9.75
C ASP A 211 -4.41 17.90 9.16
N PRO A 212 -5.44 18.08 8.30
CA PRO A 212 -6.25 16.97 7.78
C PRO A 212 -5.44 16.00 6.93
N ILE A 213 -4.45 16.50 6.18
CA ILE A 213 -3.58 15.67 5.35
C ILE A 213 -2.70 14.76 6.21
N LEU A 214 -2.19 15.25 7.36
CA LEU A 214 -1.36 14.39 8.23
C LEU A 214 -2.21 13.28 8.83
N SER A 215 -3.37 13.67 9.37
CA SER A 215 -4.30 12.76 10.03
C SER A 215 -4.75 11.65 9.07
N ALA A 216 -5.10 12.01 7.83
CA ALA A 216 -5.43 11.04 6.78
C ALA A 216 -4.25 10.09 6.44
N PHE A 217 -3.01 10.59 6.43
CA PHE A 217 -1.82 9.76 6.18
C PHE A 217 -1.55 8.77 7.31
N GLU A 218 -1.66 9.22 8.56
CA GLU A 218 -1.45 8.38 9.75
C GLU A 218 -2.56 7.32 9.86
N LEU A 219 -3.82 7.72 9.73
CA LEU A 219 -4.97 6.82 9.82
C LEU A 219 -4.95 5.77 8.70
N SER A 220 -4.68 6.17 7.45
CA SER A 220 -4.56 5.21 6.34
C SER A 220 -3.40 4.21 6.50
N TRP A 221 -2.35 4.57 7.22
CA TRP A 221 -1.26 3.67 7.55
C TRP A 221 -1.63 2.71 8.69
N GLU A 222 -2.35 3.21 9.69
CA GLU A 222 -2.87 2.40 10.77
C GLU A 222 -3.89 1.37 10.27
N LEU A 223 -4.86 1.78 9.45
CA LEU A 223 -5.84 0.90 8.79
C LEU A 223 -5.15 -0.18 7.95
N ARG A 224 -4.05 0.16 7.28
CA ARG A 224 -3.23 -0.83 6.58
C ARG A 224 -2.64 -1.86 7.55
N ARG A 225 -2.06 -1.42 8.67
CA ARG A 225 -1.49 -2.31 9.69
C ARG A 225 -2.58 -3.24 10.23
N LEU A 226 -3.77 -2.70 10.52
CA LEU A 226 -4.92 -3.46 11.01
C LEU A 226 -5.41 -4.51 10.00
N SER A 227 -5.45 -4.17 8.70
CA SER A 227 -5.84 -5.11 7.65
C SER A 227 -4.93 -6.34 7.50
N PHE A 228 -3.72 -6.30 8.06
CA PHE A 228 -2.82 -7.47 8.12
C PHE A 228 -2.91 -8.22 9.45
N MET A 229 -3.42 -7.57 10.50
CA MET A 229 -3.58 -8.14 11.83
C MET A 229 -4.91 -8.87 11.98
N GLU A 230 -5.98 -8.30 11.41
CA GLU A 230 -7.31 -8.89 11.36
C GLU A 230 -7.62 -9.26 9.91
N GLN A 231 -7.58 -10.56 9.63
CA GLN A 231 -7.71 -11.07 8.27
C GLN A 231 -9.18 -11.13 7.83
N GLU A 232 -10.10 -11.28 8.79
CA GLU A 232 -11.55 -11.42 8.61
C GLU A 232 -12.15 -10.15 7.99
N PHE A 233 -11.78 -8.97 8.51
CA PHE A 233 -12.28 -7.66 8.08
C PHE A 233 -11.29 -6.90 7.19
N LYS A 234 -10.34 -7.61 6.58
CA LYS A 234 -9.28 -7.00 5.76
C LYS A 234 -9.83 -6.09 4.66
N ASN A 235 -10.91 -6.49 3.99
CA ASN A 235 -11.50 -5.72 2.89
C ASN A 235 -12.10 -4.40 3.37
N GLU A 236 -12.80 -4.40 4.51
CA GLU A 236 -13.38 -3.18 5.11
C GLU A 236 -12.28 -2.19 5.49
N TYR A 237 -11.22 -2.65 6.15
CA TYR A 237 -10.07 -1.79 6.47
C TYR A 237 -9.36 -1.23 5.24
N GLN A 238 -9.26 -2.02 4.16
CA GLN A 238 -8.67 -1.53 2.91
C GLN A 238 -9.56 -0.49 2.22
N GLU A 239 -10.88 -0.62 2.34
CA GLU A 239 -11.83 0.37 1.83
C GLU A 239 -11.75 1.69 2.60
N LEU A 240 -11.79 1.65 3.94
CA LEU A 240 -11.61 2.84 4.79
C LEU A 240 -10.27 3.51 4.54
N ARG A 241 -9.22 2.70 4.34
CA ARG A 241 -7.92 3.22 3.94
C ARG A 241 -8.02 3.96 2.61
N ARG A 242 -8.66 3.38 1.59
CA ARG A 242 -8.84 4.01 0.28
C ARG A 242 -9.61 5.33 0.39
N GLN A 243 -10.64 5.40 1.23
CA GLN A 243 -11.38 6.62 1.54
C GLN A 243 -10.46 7.72 2.09
N CYS A 244 -9.64 7.42 3.11
CA CYS A 244 -8.66 8.38 3.64
C CYS A 244 -7.64 8.85 2.58
N GLN A 245 -7.17 7.94 1.71
CA GLN A 245 -6.23 8.30 0.63
C GLN A 245 -6.90 9.19 -0.42
N ASN A 246 -8.16 8.92 -0.76
CA ASN A 246 -8.95 9.69 -1.70
C ASN A 246 -9.26 11.09 -1.13
N PHE A 247 -9.59 11.20 0.16
CA PHE A 247 -9.78 12.48 0.83
C PHE A 247 -8.53 13.36 0.76
N ALA A 248 -7.35 12.80 1.08
CA ALA A 248 -6.10 13.55 0.99
C ALA A 248 -5.79 14.00 -0.45
N THR A 249 -6.19 13.23 -1.47
CA THR A 249 -6.06 13.64 -2.88
C THR A 249 -7.09 14.68 -3.29
N ALA A 250 -8.32 14.59 -2.79
CA ALA A 250 -9.37 15.57 -3.08
C ALA A 250 -8.99 16.95 -2.52
N LEU A 251 -8.42 17.02 -1.31
CA LEU A 251 -7.90 18.28 -0.76
C LEU A 251 -6.82 18.92 -1.66
N LEU A 252 -6.02 18.11 -2.35
CA LEU A 252 -5.03 18.58 -3.33
C LEU A 252 -5.67 19.18 -4.58
N ASP A 253 -6.78 18.62 -5.07
CA ASP A 253 -7.53 19.13 -6.23
C ASP A 253 -8.01 20.58 -6.02
N HIS A 254 -8.22 20.97 -4.76
CA HIS A 254 -8.67 22.32 -4.39
C HIS A 254 -7.55 23.38 -4.27
N THR A 255 -6.30 22.98 -4.52
CA THR A 255 -5.17 23.92 -4.60
C THR A 255 -5.27 24.73 -5.90
N ARG A 256 -5.27 26.07 -5.79
CA ARG A 256 -5.44 26.97 -6.96
C ARG A 256 -4.17 27.69 -7.40
N SER A 257 -3.20 27.83 -6.49
CA SER A 257 -1.94 28.50 -6.78
C SER A 257 -0.74 27.58 -6.53
N SER A 258 0.35 27.81 -7.27
CA SER A 258 1.62 27.13 -7.02
C SER A 258 2.13 27.41 -5.60
N TYR A 259 1.93 28.62 -5.09
CA TYR A 259 2.31 28.98 -3.72
C TYR A 259 1.56 28.16 -2.65
N GLU A 260 0.23 28.00 -2.78
CA GLU A 260 -0.55 27.15 -1.86
C GLU A 260 0.01 25.71 -1.85
N LEU A 261 0.33 25.18 -3.03
CA LEU A 261 0.90 23.83 -3.20
C LEU A 261 2.31 23.71 -2.62
N GLU A 262 3.20 24.67 -2.91
CA GLU A 262 4.57 24.70 -2.43
C GLU A 262 4.65 24.78 -0.91
N ALA A 263 3.87 25.69 -0.31
CA ALA A 263 3.82 25.86 1.14
C ALA A 263 3.30 24.59 1.84
N MET A 264 2.33 23.91 1.24
CA MET A 264 1.81 22.65 1.76
C MET A 264 2.82 21.51 1.67
N LEU A 265 3.50 21.36 0.53
CA LEU A 265 4.44 20.26 0.29
C LEU A 265 5.78 20.43 1.03
N ASN A 266 6.18 21.66 1.32
CA ASN A 266 7.41 21.99 2.08
C ASN A 266 7.20 22.12 3.59
N TYR A 267 5.98 21.95 4.08
CA TYR A 267 5.70 22.14 5.50
C TYR A 267 6.47 21.15 6.39
N ASP A 268 7.25 21.67 7.32
CA ASP A 268 7.91 20.94 8.40
C ASP A 268 7.56 21.63 9.74
N PRO A 269 6.94 20.93 10.71
CA PRO A 269 6.58 21.52 12.00
C PRO A 269 7.80 21.96 12.84
N THR A 270 9.00 21.49 12.51
CA THR A 270 10.25 21.79 13.22
C THR A 270 11.24 22.63 12.40
N GLY A 271 10.90 22.93 11.15
CA GLY A 271 11.72 23.68 10.21
C GLY A 271 11.45 25.18 10.23
N PRO A 272 12.34 26.00 9.63
CA PRO A 272 12.07 27.41 9.37
C PRO A 272 10.89 27.57 8.39
N ALA A 273 10.24 28.73 8.43
CA ALA A 273 9.20 29.07 7.46
C ALA A 273 9.73 29.00 6.02
N PHE A 274 8.97 28.36 5.13
CA PHE A 274 9.29 28.37 3.71
C PHE A 274 8.94 29.73 3.10
N GLU A 275 9.93 30.42 2.53
CA GLU A 275 9.72 31.61 1.70
C GLU A 275 9.83 31.25 0.21
N HIS A 276 9.02 31.88 -0.64
CA HIS A 276 9.02 31.59 -2.07
C HIS A 276 10.37 31.99 -2.69
N GLY A 277 11.05 31.03 -3.34
CA GLY A 277 12.41 31.19 -3.85
C GLY A 277 13.47 30.46 -3.02
N ASP A 278 13.14 30.02 -1.81
CA ASP A 278 13.98 29.09 -1.06
C ASP A 278 14.00 27.70 -1.71
N ARG A 279 15.08 26.95 -1.43
CA ARG A 279 15.19 25.56 -1.90
C ARG A 279 14.11 24.70 -1.26
N MET A 280 13.33 24.02 -2.11
CA MET A 280 12.25 23.15 -1.68
C MET A 280 12.79 21.82 -1.13
N HIS A 281 12.62 21.59 0.17
CA HIS A 281 13.01 20.32 0.82
C HIS A 281 11.93 19.21 0.71
N LEU A 282 10.69 19.58 0.34
CA LEU A 282 9.56 18.68 0.08
C LEU A 282 9.31 17.67 1.21
N SER A 283 9.40 18.11 2.47
CA SER A 283 9.24 17.29 3.68
C SER A 283 7.91 16.54 3.73
N ARG A 284 6.79 17.21 3.40
CA ARG A 284 5.46 16.59 3.39
C ARG A 284 5.34 15.53 2.30
N LEU A 285 5.97 15.76 1.14
CA LEU A 285 5.99 14.76 0.06
C LEU A 285 6.83 13.53 0.45
N LYS A 286 7.97 13.71 1.11
CA LYS A 286 8.75 12.59 1.68
C LYS A 286 7.92 11.77 2.66
N LEU A 287 7.13 12.46 3.49
CA LEU A 287 6.21 11.81 4.41
C LEU A 287 5.09 11.03 3.68
N ALA A 288 4.52 11.60 2.61
CA ALA A 288 3.54 10.92 1.76
C ALA A 288 4.10 9.63 1.15
N ILE A 289 5.37 9.64 0.72
CA ILE A 289 6.06 8.44 0.22
C ILE A 289 6.24 7.40 1.33
N LYS A 290 6.63 7.83 2.54
CA LYS A 290 6.79 6.94 3.70
C LYS A 290 5.48 6.21 4.03
N TYR A 291 4.35 6.91 4.02
CA TYR A 291 3.02 6.32 4.23
C TYR A 291 2.43 5.63 2.98
N LYS A 292 3.18 5.54 1.88
CA LYS A 292 2.77 4.95 0.59
C LYS A 292 1.47 5.55 0.01
N GLN A 293 1.37 6.88 0.04
CA GLN A 293 0.26 7.66 -0.54
C GLN A 293 0.43 7.82 -2.06
N LYS A 294 0.10 6.75 -2.80
CA LYS A 294 0.36 6.67 -4.24
C LYS A 294 -0.39 7.72 -5.06
N LYS A 295 -1.72 7.82 -4.89
CA LYS A 295 -2.57 8.78 -5.62
C LYS A 295 -2.17 10.23 -5.32
N PHE A 296 -1.87 10.55 -4.07
CA PHE A 296 -1.42 11.89 -3.65
C PHE A 296 -0.16 12.32 -4.39
N CYS A 297 0.84 11.43 -4.48
CA CYS A 297 2.07 11.73 -5.22
C CYS A 297 1.82 11.81 -6.73
N ALA A 298 0.97 10.94 -7.28
CA ALA A 298 0.65 10.87 -8.71
C ALA A 298 -0.25 12.02 -9.21
N HIS A 299 -0.77 12.85 -8.30
CA HIS A 299 -1.66 13.95 -8.61
C HIS A 299 -1.05 14.92 -9.66
N PRO A 300 -1.81 15.38 -10.67
CA PRO A 300 -1.30 16.24 -11.73
C PRO A 300 -0.55 17.49 -11.25
N ASN A 301 -1.13 18.25 -10.30
CA ASN A 301 -0.51 19.46 -9.75
C ASN A 301 0.85 19.17 -9.08
N VAL A 302 0.94 18.09 -8.30
CA VAL A 302 2.19 17.66 -7.65
C VAL A 302 3.22 17.26 -8.71
N GLN A 303 2.81 16.48 -9.71
CA GLN A 303 3.69 16.07 -10.81
C GLN A 303 4.19 17.25 -11.65
N GLN A 304 3.38 18.27 -11.85
CA GLN A 304 3.78 19.49 -12.56
C GLN A 304 4.84 20.27 -11.78
N LEU A 305 4.66 20.43 -10.47
CA LEU A 305 5.66 21.06 -9.60
C LEU A 305 6.97 20.26 -9.59
N LEU A 306 6.89 18.93 -9.46
CA LEU A 306 8.07 18.09 -9.47
C LEU A 306 8.80 18.15 -10.83
N ALA A 307 8.05 18.21 -11.92
CA ALA A 307 8.62 18.36 -13.26
C ALA A 307 9.30 19.72 -13.44
N SER A 308 8.77 20.82 -12.87
CA SER A 308 9.43 22.13 -12.96
C SER A 308 10.77 22.15 -12.19
N ILE A 309 10.82 21.51 -11.02
CA ILE A 309 12.06 21.35 -10.24
C ILE A 309 13.04 20.42 -10.98
N TRP A 310 12.55 19.32 -11.56
CA TRP A 310 13.39 18.36 -12.29
C TRP A 310 14.10 19.01 -13.48
N TYR A 311 13.37 19.78 -14.29
CA TYR A 311 13.87 20.38 -15.53
C TYR A 311 14.43 21.81 -15.39
N GLU A 312 14.62 22.33 -14.17
CA GLU A 312 15.17 23.68 -13.89
C GLU A 312 16.54 23.93 -14.59
N GLY A 313 17.25 22.87 -15.00
CA GLY A 313 18.53 22.94 -15.69
C GLY A 313 18.52 23.25 -17.17
N LEU A 314 17.43 22.97 -17.86
CA LEU A 314 17.39 23.03 -19.32
C LEU A 314 16.05 23.65 -19.77
N PRO A 315 15.93 24.98 -19.80
CA PRO A 315 14.71 25.63 -20.26
C PRO A 315 14.43 25.20 -21.71
N GLY A 316 13.18 24.81 -21.99
CA GLY A 316 12.74 24.39 -23.32
C GLY A 316 13.09 22.94 -23.71
N PHE A 317 13.78 22.15 -22.88
CA PHE A 317 14.11 20.75 -23.19
C PHE A 317 12.87 19.92 -23.57
N ARG A 318 11.77 20.08 -22.82
CA ARG A 318 10.49 19.39 -23.09
C ARG A 318 9.83 19.74 -24.42
N ARG A 319 10.19 20.88 -25.04
CA ARG A 319 9.62 21.33 -26.33
C ARG A 319 10.40 20.79 -27.53
N LYS A 320 11.59 20.22 -27.33
CA LYS A 320 12.43 19.70 -28.41
C LYS A 320 11.93 18.33 -28.89
N ASN A 321 12.21 18.03 -30.15
CA ASN A 321 11.98 16.69 -30.72
C ASN A 321 12.82 15.64 -29.99
N ILE A 322 12.36 14.39 -29.99
CA ILE A 322 13.02 13.27 -29.30
C ILE A 322 14.49 13.11 -29.76
N LEU A 323 14.78 13.26 -31.06
CA LEU A 323 16.16 13.19 -31.57
C LEU A 323 17.06 14.29 -30.99
N LEU A 324 16.57 15.52 -30.91
CA LEU A 324 17.31 16.64 -30.32
C LEU A 324 17.47 16.46 -28.81
N GLN A 325 16.46 15.91 -28.12
CA GLN A 325 16.54 15.56 -26.71
C GLN A 325 17.62 14.50 -26.47
N MET A 326 17.63 13.44 -27.27
CA MET A 326 18.63 12.37 -27.19
C MET A 326 20.04 12.89 -27.49
N ALA A 327 20.20 13.76 -28.49
CA ALA A 327 21.49 14.40 -28.79
C ALA A 327 21.98 15.26 -27.61
N GLU A 328 21.10 16.02 -26.94
CA GLU A 328 21.48 16.79 -25.76
C GLU A 328 21.81 15.91 -24.56
N ILE A 329 21.04 14.85 -24.31
CA ILE A 329 21.34 13.88 -23.26
C ILE A 329 22.70 13.22 -23.52
N ALA A 330 22.96 12.79 -24.75
CA ALA A 330 24.24 12.18 -25.14
C ALA A 330 25.40 13.16 -24.97
N ARG A 331 25.23 14.43 -25.36
CA ARG A 331 26.23 15.49 -25.16
C ARG A 331 26.54 15.72 -23.67
N ILE A 332 25.52 15.84 -22.83
CA ILE A 332 25.69 16.01 -21.37
C ILE A 332 26.32 14.76 -20.76
N GLY A 333 25.87 13.59 -21.21
CA GLY A 333 26.39 12.28 -20.84
C GLY A 333 27.88 12.18 -21.13
N LEU A 334 28.34 12.44 -22.36
CA LEU A 334 29.76 12.40 -22.71
C LEU A 334 30.61 13.40 -21.90
N MET A 335 30.05 14.57 -21.58
CA MET A 335 30.72 15.61 -20.79
C MET A 335 30.69 15.35 -19.28
N PHE A 336 30.17 14.21 -18.80
CA PHE A 336 30.08 13.92 -17.37
C PHE A 336 31.42 14.05 -16.61
N PRO A 337 32.59 13.61 -17.12
CA PRO A 337 33.84 13.71 -16.36
C PRO A 337 34.26 15.16 -16.14
N VAL A 338 33.98 16.04 -17.13
CA VAL A 338 34.24 17.47 -17.06
C VAL A 338 33.37 18.14 -16.00
N PHE A 339 32.07 17.79 -15.94
CA PHE A 339 31.19 18.31 -14.90
C PHE A 339 31.62 17.86 -13.49
N CYS A 340 32.03 16.61 -13.34
CA CYS A 340 32.45 16.04 -12.05
C CYS A 340 33.74 16.71 -11.54
N THR A 341 34.76 16.82 -12.39
CA THR A 341 36.03 17.46 -12.05
C THR A 341 35.85 18.94 -11.73
N ALA A 342 35.05 19.67 -12.52
CA ALA A 342 34.71 21.07 -12.25
C ALA A 342 33.99 21.25 -10.90
N TYR A 343 33.14 20.31 -10.51
CA TYR A 343 32.46 20.35 -9.21
C TYR A 343 33.41 20.11 -8.03
N ILE A 344 34.36 19.17 -8.18
CA ILE A 344 35.36 18.84 -7.15
C ILE A 344 36.30 20.02 -6.92
N ILE A 345 36.79 20.64 -8.01
CA ILE A 345 37.74 21.76 -7.94
C ILE A 345 37.05 23.05 -7.48
N ALA A 346 35.93 23.43 -8.11
CA ALA A 346 35.27 24.70 -7.90
C ALA A 346 33.74 24.56 -7.82
N PRO A 347 33.17 24.18 -6.66
CA PRO A 347 31.74 23.89 -6.51
C PRO A 347 30.82 25.12 -6.62
N LYS A 348 31.37 26.35 -6.68
CA LYS A 348 30.62 27.59 -6.88
C LYS A 348 30.62 28.07 -8.34
N SER A 349 31.42 27.45 -9.20
CA SER A 349 31.50 27.75 -10.65
C SER A 349 30.16 27.49 -11.35
N TYR A 350 29.99 28.05 -12.56
CA TYR A 350 28.80 27.82 -13.38
C TYR A 350 28.57 26.33 -13.63
N LEU A 351 29.59 25.60 -14.10
CA LEU A 351 29.52 24.15 -14.34
C LEU A 351 29.20 23.35 -13.07
N GLY A 352 29.79 23.74 -11.93
CA GLY A 352 29.51 23.11 -10.64
C GLY A 352 28.09 23.35 -10.12
N ARG A 353 27.47 24.51 -10.42
CA ARG A 353 26.06 24.76 -10.13
C ARG A 353 25.15 23.98 -11.07
N THR A 354 25.52 23.81 -12.33
CA THR A 354 24.77 23.01 -13.31
C THR A 354 24.69 21.54 -12.91
N LEU A 355 25.78 20.93 -12.39
CA LEU A 355 25.76 19.55 -11.90
C LEU A 355 24.83 19.33 -10.69
N ARG A 356 24.60 20.37 -9.87
CA ARG A 356 23.64 20.26 -8.74
C ARG A 356 22.19 20.17 -9.19
N LYS A 357 21.89 20.54 -10.43
CA LYS A 357 20.52 20.47 -10.93
C LYS A 357 20.15 19.00 -11.15
N PRO A 358 18.95 18.57 -10.75
CA PRO A 358 18.64 17.16 -10.53
C PRO A 358 18.62 16.33 -11.81
N PHE A 359 18.09 16.86 -12.92
CA PHE A 359 18.11 16.15 -14.19
C PHE A 359 19.53 15.94 -14.73
N ILE A 360 20.42 16.92 -14.57
CA ILE A 360 21.83 16.80 -14.97
C ILE A 360 22.54 15.78 -14.09
N LYS A 361 22.30 15.82 -12.76
CA LYS A 361 22.81 14.84 -11.81
C LYS A 361 22.41 13.42 -12.23
N PHE A 362 21.14 13.19 -12.57
CA PHE A 362 20.63 11.90 -13.04
C PHE A 362 21.31 11.43 -14.34
N ILE A 363 21.47 12.31 -15.34
CA ILE A 363 22.15 11.97 -16.59
C ILE A 363 23.62 11.61 -16.32
N CYS A 364 24.33 12.34 -15.47
CA CYS A 364 25.73 12.05 -15.16
C CYS A 364 25.90 10.71 -14.40
N HIS A 365 25.00 10.39 -13.47
CA HIS A 365 24.98 9.07 -12.79
C HIS A 365 24.67 7.94 -13.77
N SER A 366 23.68 8.13 -14.64
CA SER A 366 23.33 7.13 -15.66
C SER A 366 24.44 6.94 -16.69
N ALA A 367 25.06 8.02 -17.15
CA ALA A 367 26.19 7.99 -18.08
C ALA A 367 27.40 7.27 -17.48
N SER A 368 27.74 7.56 -16.22
CA SER A 368 28.81 6.83 -15.52
C SER A 368 28.51 5.33 -15.44
N TYR A 369 27.27 4.95 -15.12
CA TYR A 369 26.89 3.54 -15.07
C TYR A 369 26.97 2.85 -16.44
N VAL A 370 26.53 3.52 -17.50
CA VAL A 370 26.68 3.02 -18.88
C VAL A 370 28.16 2.89 -19.25
N THR A 371 29.03 3.82 -18.85
CA THR A 371 30.48 3.68 -19.07
C THR A 371 31.09 2.53 -18.27
N PHE A 372 30.60 2.26 -17.06
CA PHE A 372 31.01 1.10 -16.28
C PHE A 372 30.65 -0.21 -16.99
N LEU A 373 29.43 -0.34 -17.51
CA LEU A 373 29.03 -1.51 -18.29
C LEU A 373 29.83 -1.64 -19.58
N PHE A 374 30.11 -0.52 -20.26
CA PHE A 374 30.97 -0.51 -21.43
C PHE A 374 32.39 -1.02 -21.10
N LEU A 375 32.97 -0.60 -19.97
CA LEU A 375 34.26 -1.12 -19.49
C LEU A 375 34.20 -2.62 -19.17
N LEU A 376 33.11 -3.13 -18.59
CA LEU A 376 32.93 -4.57 -18.38
C LEU A 376 32.85 -5.36 -19.69
N ILE A 377 32.20 -4.80 -20.72
CA ILE A 377 32.15 -5.39 -22.07
C ILE A 377 33.56 -5.37 -22.69
N LEU A 378 34.32 -4.29 -22.52
CA LEU A 378 35.71 -4.25 -22.99
C LEU A 378 36.62 -5.24 -22.25
N ALA A 379 36.39 -5.44 -20.95
CA ALA A 379 37.11 -6.44 -20.16
C ALA A 379 36.79 -7.86 -20.62
N SER A 380 35.53 -8.17 -20.95
CA SER A 380 35.17 -9.48 -21.49
C SER A 380 35.77 -9.75 -22.88
N GLN A 381 35.92 -8.69 -23.70
CA GLN A 381 36.62 -8.76 -24.99
C GLN A 381 38.15 -8.77 -24.88
N ARG A 382 38.71 -8.71 -23.66
CA ARG A 382 40.16 -8.67 -23.40
C ARG A 382 40.88 -7.59 -24.23
N ILE A 383 40.32 -6.38 -24.24
CA ILE A 383 40.82 -5.27 -25.08
C ILE A 383 42.33 -5.01 -24.94
N GLU A 384 42.94 -5.30 -23.79
CA GLU A 384 44.38 -5.15 -23.57
C GLU A 384 45.22 -6.01 -24.52
N THR A 385 44.79 -7.24 -24.81
CA THR A 385 45.52 -8.09 -25.77
C THR A 385 45.39 -7.54 -27.19
N VAL A 386 44.21 -7.05 -27.55
CA VAL A 386 43.93 -6.44 -28.86
C VAL A 386 44.67 -5.11 -29.04
N VAL A 387 44.74 -4.27 -28.00
CA VAL A 387 45.45 -2.98 -28.03
C VAL A 387 46.96 -3.19 -28.13
N VAL A 388 47.52 -4.15 -27.39
CA VAL A 388 48.94 -4.50 -27.52
C VAL A 388 49.23 -5.12 -28.90
N GLU A 389 48.30 -5.89 -29.46
CA GLU A 389 48.44 -6.45 -30.79
C GLU A 389 48.37 -5.38 -31.90
N TRP A 390 47.54 -4.35 -31.76
CA TRP A 390 47.35 -3.33 -32.80
C TRP A 390 48.30 -2.12 -32.67
N PHE A 391 48.67 -1.73 -31.44
CA PHE A 391 49.45 -0.53 -31.14
C PHE A 391 50.72 -0.77 -30.29
N GLY A 392 50.99 -2.01 -29.87
CA GLY A 392 52.15 -2.31 -29.02
C GLY A 392 53.48 -2.31 -29.77
N THR A 393 54.56 -2.03 -29.03
CA THR A 393 55.94 -2.21 -29.52
C THR A 393 56.26 -3.70 -29.70
N ASP A 394 57.25 -4.03 -30.54
CA ASP A 394 57.60 -5.44 -30.83
C ASP A 394 58.00 -6.23 -29.57
N GLU A 395 58.59 -5.57 -28.55
CA GLU A 395 58.85 -6.18 -27.23
C GLU A 395 57.58 -6.50 -26.44
N MET A 396 56.55 -5.65 -26.52
CA MET A 396 55.26 -5.89 -25.87
C MET A 396 54.49 -7.02 -26.55
N ARG A 397 54.57 -7.11 -27.88
CA ARG A 397 54.00 -8.22 -28.65
C ARG A 397 54.72 -9.55 -28.34
N ALA A 398 56.05 -9.53 -28.18
CA ALA A 398 56.83 -10.71 -27.78
C ALA A 398 56.47 -11.19 -26.36
N ARG A 399 56.29 -10.27 -25.39
CA ARG A 399 55.82 -10.62 -24.04
C ARG A 399 54.39 -11.16 -24.02
N LEU A 400 53.51 -10.67 -24.90
CA LEU A 400 52.13 -11.16 -25.01
C LEU A 400 52.06 -12.62 -25.49
N HIS A 401 52.96 -13.03 -26.40
CA HIS A 401 53.05 -14.41 -26.87
C HIS A 401 53.68 -15.37 -25.82
N SER A 402 54.50 -14.89 -24.88
CA SER A 402 55.13 -15.69 -23.82
C SER A 402 54.39 -15.68 -22.48
N ASP A 403 53.71 -14.57 -22.15
CA ASP A 403 52.89 -14.37 -20.96
C ASP A 403 51.43 -14.17 -21.37
N VAL A 404 50.76 -15.28 -21.65
CA VAL A 404 49.31 -15.21 -21.86
C VAL A 404 48.68 -14.92 -20.50
N THR A 405 47.82 -13.91 -20.47
CA THR A 405 46.95 -13.39 -19.41
C THR A 405 46.02 -14.41 -18.74
N THR A 406 46.34 -15.70 -18.86
CA THR A 406 45.66 -16.88 -18.33
C THR A 406 46.49 -17.63 -17.30
N LYS A 407 47.65 -17.09 -16.88
CA LYS A 407 48.44 -17.69 -15.80
C LYS A 407 47.72 -17.58 -14.46
N ARG A 408 47.81 -18.64 -13.67
CA ARG A 408 47.29 -18.69 -12.30
C ARG A 408 47.90 -17.53 -11.51
N GLY A 409 47.08 -16.70 -10.86
CA GLY A 409 47.57 -15.58 -10.03
C GLY A 409 48.20 -14.40 -10.79
N ALA A 410 47.79 -14.13 -12.04
CA ALA A 410 48.25 -12.95 -12.78
C ALA A 410 47.94 -11.63 -12.04
N PRO A 411 48.82 -10.61 -12.13
CA PRO A 411 48.54 -9.29 -11.57
C PRO A 411 47.31 -8.66 -12.24
N PRO A 412 46.57 -7.77 -11.54
CA PRO A 412 45.38 -7.16 -12.09
C PRO A 412 45.71 -6.33 -13.33
N SER A 413 44.84 -6.45 -14.32
CA SER A 413 44.92 -5.71 -15.57
C SER A 413 44.68 -4.21 -15.34
N VAL A 414 45.11 -3.34 -16.27
CA VAL A 414 44.86 -1.89 -16.16
C VAL A 414 43.35 -1.61 -16.22
N VAL A 415 42.63 -2.29 -17.12
CA VAL A 415 41.17 -2.22 -17.23
C VAL A 415 40.49 -2.71 -15.95
N GLU A 416 40.99 -3.79 -15.35
CA GLU A 416 40.49 -4.28 -14.06
C GLU A 416 40.72 -3.27 -12.94
N LEU A 417 41.90 -2.62 -12.89
CA LEU A 417 42.17 -1.55 -11.92
C LEU A 417 41.17 -0.40 -12.08
N ILE A 418 40.86 -0.01 -13.32
CA ILE A 418 39.83 1.00 -13.61
C ILE A 418 38.47 0.51 -13.10
N ILE A 419 38.06 -0.72 -13.41
CA ILE A 419 36.80 -1.31 -12.93
C ILE A 419 36.74 -1.30 -11.39
N LEU A 420 37.83 -1.63 -10.70
CA LEU A 420 37.90 -1.61 -9.24
C LEU A 420 37.63 -0.21 -8.67
N THR A 421 38.10 0.86 -9.32
CA THR A 421 37.77 2.23 -8.87
C THR A 421 36.28 2.53 -8.95
N TRP A 422 35.57 2.01 -9.96
CA TRP A 422 34.11 2.11 -10.06
C TRP A 422 33.41 1.27 -9.00
N VAL A 423 33.83 0.01 -8.82
CA VAL A 423 33.27 -0.90 -7.80
C VAL A 423 33.39 -0.30 -6.40
N MET A 424 34.55 0.28 -6.05
CA MET A 424 34.73 0.98 -4.77
C MET A 424 33.78 2.18 -4.64
N GLY A 425 33.54 2.91 -5.73
CA GLY A 425 32.60 4.03 -5.76
C GLY A 425 31.14 3.58 -5.58
N LEU A 426 30.76 2.44 -6.17
CA LEU A 426 29.43 1.82 -6.03
C LEU A 426 29.20 1.30 -4.61
N ILE A 427 30.18 0.61 -4.03
CA ILE A 427 30.13 0.15 -2.63
C ILE A 427 29.98 1.34 -1.68
N TRP A 428 30.75 2.41 -1.89
CA TRP A 428 30.65 3.60 -1.06
C TRP A 428 29.29 4.30 -1.17
N SER A 429 28.69 4.36 -2.38
CA SER A 429 27.33 4.88 -2.53
C SER A 429 26.28 4.04 -1.81
N GLU A 430 26.39 2.71 -1.86
CA GLU A 430 25.46 1.82 -1.15
C GLU A 430 25.58 1.93 0.37
N ILE A 431 26.81 1.98 0.90
CA ILE A 431 27.04 2.19 2.35
C ILE A 431 26.38 3.49 2.81
N LYS A 432 26.52 4.56 2.03
CA LYS A 432 25.89 5.84 2.35
C LYS A 432 24.36 5.76 2.30
N GLN A 433 23.79 5.13 1.29
CA GLN A 433 22.35 4.96 1.16
C GLN A 433 21.76 4.12 2.32
N LEU A 434 22.49 3.09 2.75
CA LEU A 434 22.13 2.26 3.90
C LEU A 434 22.14 3.08 5.21
N TRP A 435 23.12 3.97 5.40
CA TRP A 435 23.17 4.88 6.55
C TRP A 435 22.05 5.92 6.55
N ASP A 436 21.71 6.49 5.38
CA ASP A 436 20.69 7.54 5.28
C ASP A 436 19.26 6.98 5.44
N SER A 437 18.98 5.79 4.90
CA SER A 437 17.62 5.20 4.89
C SER A 437 17.32 4.27 6.07
N GLY A 438 18.37 3.64 6.63
CA GLY A 438 18.26 2.55 7.60
C GLY A 438 17.98 1.18 6.95
N PRO A 439 18.31 0.07 7.64
CA PRO A 439 18.33 -1.28 7.05
C PRO A 439 16.95 -1.79 6.63
N LEU A 440 15.90 -1.52 7.42
CA LEU A 440 14.56 -2.01 7.14
C LEU A 440 13.96 -1.39 5.86
N GLN A 441 14.17 -0.09 5.65
CA GLN A 441 13.68 0.57 4.43
C GLN A 441 14.50 0.17 3.21
N TYR A 442 15.80 -0.08 3.40
CA TYR A 442 16.70 -0.52 2.35
C TYR A 442 16.28 -1.88 1.76
N ILE A 443 16.05 -2.89 2.62
CA ILE A 443 15.67 -4.26 2.20
C ILE A 443 14.29 -4.31 1.54
N ASN A 444 13.39 -3.38 1.86
CA ASN A 444 12.07 -3.33 1.24
C ASN A 444 12.08 -2.98 -0.25
N ASP A 445 13.21 -2.51 -0.81
CA ASP A 445 13.36 -2.22 -2.24
C ASP A 445 14.12 -3.36 -2.92
N MET A 446 13.49 -4.01 -3.91
CA MET A 446 14.09 -5.15 -4.61
C MET A 446 15.37 -4.77 -5.37
N TRP A 447 15.46 -3.54 -5.87
CA TRP A 447 16.66 -3.08 -6.59
C TRP A 447 17.85 -2.91 -5.65
N ASN A 448 17.63 -2.46 -4.42
CA ASN A 448 18.68 -2.37 -3.41
C ASN A 448 19.22 -3.76 -3.03
N ILE A 449 18.37 -4.80 -3.00
CA ILE A 449 18.82 -6.18 -2.79
C ILE A 449 19.72 -6.64 -3.93
N ILE A 450 19.32 -6.38 -5.19
CA ILE A 450 20.15 -6.72 -6.36
C ILE A 450 21.49 -5.98 -6.31
N ASP A 451 21.50 -4.71 -5.94
CA ASP A 451 22.71 -3.90 -5.81
C ASP A 451 23.63 -4.42 -4.69
N PHE A 452 23.07 -4.80 -3.54
CA PHE A 452 23.82 -5.42 -2.46
C PHE A 452 24.44 -6.76 -2.87
N ILE A 453 23.66 -7.63 -3.54
CA ILE A 453 24.15 -8.91 -4.05
C ILE A 453 25.28 -8.68 -5.04
N THR A 454 25.09 -7.79 -6.01
CA THR A 454 26.10 -7.46 -7.03
C THR A 454 27.40 -6.96 -6.41
N ASN A 455 27.31 -6.02 -5.47
CA ASN A 455 28.49 -5.49 -4.78
C ASN A 455 29.17 -6.55 -3.91
N SER A 456 28.42 -7.43 -3.25
CA SER A 456 29.00 -8.53 -2.46
C SER A 456 29.73 -9.54 -3.34
N LEU A 457 29.21 -9.84 -4.53
CA LEU A 457 29.87 -10.70 -5.53
C LEU A 457 31.17 -10.05 -6.05
N TYR A 458 31.19 -8.74 -6.29
CA TYR A 458 32.42 -8.04 -6.65
C TYR A 458 33.47 -8.07 -5.53
N VAL A 459 33.07 -7.85 -4.28
CA VAL A 459 33.98 -7.95 -3.12
C VAL A 459 34.55 -9.37 -2.98
N ALA A 460 33.70 -10.39 -3.12
CA ALA A 460 34.14 -11.79 -3.07
C ALA A 460 35.12 -12.13 -4.20
N THR A 461 34.87 -11.64 -5.42
CA THR A 461 35.78 -11.79 -6.57
C THR A 461 37.16 -11.19 -6.28
N VAL A 462 37.19 -9.96 -5.74
CA VAL A 462 38.44 -9.28 -5.40
C VAL A 462 39.19 -10.02 -4.29
N ALA A 463 38.48 -10.44 -3.24
CA ALA A 463 39.08 -11.19 -2.14
C ALA A 463 39.70 -12.51 -2.62
N LEU A 464 38.97 -13.29 -3.42
CA LEU A 464 39.47 -14.56 -3.97
C LEU A 464 40.66 -14.35 -4.91
N ARG A 465 40.67 -13.28 -5.71
CA ARG A 465 41.83 -12.94 -6.56
C ARG A 465 43.06 -12.55 -5.76
N ILE A 466 42.89 -11.81 -4.66
CA ILE A 466 44.00 -11.47 -3.76
C ILE A 466 44.56 -12.75 -3.11
N ILE A 467 43.68 -13.65 -2.66
CA ILE A 467 44.07 -14.95 -2.10
C ILE A 467 44.83 -15.78 -3.15
N ALA A 468 44.31 -15.88 -4.38
CA ALA A 468 44.95 -16.60 -5.47
C ALA A 468 46.34 -16.02 -5.79
N TYR A 469 46.48 -14.70 -5.80
CA TYR A 469 47.76 -14.03 -6.02
C TYR A 469 48.79 -14.42 -4.95
N PHE A 470 48.43 -14.32 -3.66
CA PHE A 470 49.35 -14.69 -2.57
C PHE A 470 49.69 -16.18 -2.56
N GLN A 471 48.73 -17.05 -2.88
CA GLN A 471 48.95 -18.49 -2.96
C GLN A 471 49.97 -18.83 -4.06
N VAL A 472 49.81 -18.25 -5.25
CA VAL A 472 50.75 -18.47 -6.36
C VAL A 472 52.13 -17.91 -6.05
N GLN A 473 52.23 -16.73 -5.43
CA GLN A 473 53.53 -16.17 -5.01
C GLN A 473 54.25 -17.10 -4.02
N LYS A 474 53.50 -17.73 -3.10
CA LYS A 474 54.07 -18.71 -2.17
C LYS A 474 54.52 -19.99 -2.88
N GLU A 475 53.76 -20.47 -3.86
CA GLU A 475 54.12 -21.65 -4.67
C GLU A 475 55.37 -21.41 -5.54
N ILE A 476 55.51 -20.20 -6.10
CA ILE A 476 56.73 -19.77 -6.81
C ILE A 476 57.93 -19.75 -5.86
N ALA A 477 57.76 -19.22 -4.65
CA ALA A 477 58.83 -19.18 -3.66
C ALA A 477 59.24 -20.58 -3.13
N ALA A 478 58.32 -21.54 -3.15
CA ALA A 478 58.55 -22.91 -2.73
C ALA A 478 59.00 -23.85 -3.87
N ASP A 479 59.11 -23.33 -5.11
CA ASP A 479 59.52 -24.04 -6.32
C ASP A 479 58.79 -25.38 -6.58
N THR A 480 57.48 -25.40 -6.34
CA THR A 480 56.65 -26.63 -6.50
C THR A 480 56.27 -26.94 -7.95
N GLY A 481 56.61 -26.08 -8.92
CA GLY A 481 56.25 -26.22 -10.34
C GLY A 481 54.76 -26.07 -10.66
N THR A 482 53.89 -25.97 -9.65
CA THR A 482 52.42 -25.88 -9.78
C THR A 482 51.93 -24.54 -10.32
N ALA A 483 52.74 -23.48 -10.19
CA ALA A 483 52.40 -22.13 -10.64
C ALA A 483 52.25 -22.01 -12.17
N TYR A 484 52.92 -22.87 -12.94
CA TYR A 484 52.96 -22.82 -14.41
C TYR A 484 52.07 -23.87 -15.09
N LEU A 485 51.17 -24.51 -14.34
CA LEU A 485 50.27 -25.51 -14.89
C LEU A 485 49.26 -24.89 -15.89
N PRO A 486 48.96 -25.58 -17.01
CA PRO A 486 47.92 -25.16 -17.94
C PRO A 486 46.54 -25.26 -17.28
N ARG A 487 45.59 -24.41 -17.72
CA ARG A 487 44.24 -24.25 -17.14
C ARG A 487 43.46 -25.56 -16.97
N GLU A 488 43.61 -26.49 -17.92
CA GLU A 488 42.94 -27.80 -17.91
C GLU A 488 43.33 -28.68 -16.72
N LYS A 489 44.52 -28.44 -16.15
CA LYS A 489 45.08 -29.21 -15.02
C LYS A 489 44.92 -28.49 -13.68
N TRP A 490 44.21 -27.36 -13.65
CA TRP A 490 43.91 -26.68 -12.39
C TRP A 490 42.94 -27.52 -11.57
N ASP A 491 43.02 -27.37 -10.25
CA ASP A 491 42.03 -27.97 -9.37
C ASP A 491 40.65 -27.36 -9.64
N ALA A 492 39.59 -28.18 -9.55
CA ALA A 492 38.23 -27.74 -9.84
C ALA A 492 37.75 -26.63 -8.89
N TRP A 493 38.34 -26.55 -7.68
CA TRP A 493 38.03 -25.57 -6.65
C TRP A 493 39.09 -24.46 -6.51
N ASP A 494 39.94 -24.29 -7.52
CA ASP A 494 40.95 -23.23 -7.51
C ASP A 494 40.29 -21.84 -7.35
N PRO A 495 40.74 -20.98 -6.41
CA PRO A 495 40.07 -19.71 -6.12
C PRO A 495 39.90 -18.79 -7.34
N ILE A 496 40.76 -18.90 -8.35
CA ILE A 496 40.65 -18.14 -9.60
C ILE A 496 39.43 -18.52 -10.43
N LEU A 497 39.10 -19.83 -10.52
CA LEU A 497 37.93 -20.31 -11.28
C LEU A 497 36.64 -19.87 -10.59
N ILE A 498 36.62 -19.95 -9.26
CA ILE A 498 35.50 -19.46 -8.44
C ILE A 498 35.35 -17.94 -8.62
N ALA A 499 36.46 -17.19 -8.58
CA ALA A 499 36.44 -15.74 -8.81
C ALA A 499 35.92 -15.38 -10.20
N GLU A 500 36.36 -16.07 -11.26
CA GLU A 500 35.84 -15.86 -12.62
C GLU A 500 34.33 -16.15 -12.71
N GLY A 501 33.85 -17.22 -12.07
CA GLY A 501 32.43 -17.55 -12.00
C GLY A 501 31.61 -16.45 -11.31
N LEU A 502 32.04 -16.01 -10.12
CA LEU A 502 31.39 -14.93 -9.36
C LEU A 502 31.44 -13.60 -10.11
N PHE A 503 32.54 -13.30 -10.80
CA PHE A 503 32.68 -12.10 -11.63
C PHE A 503 31.70 -12.11 -12.81
N ALA A 504 31.57 -13.23 -13.50
CA ALA A 504 30.60 -13.39 -14.59
C ALA A 504 29.17 -13.20 -14.08
N THR A 505 28.82 -13.79 -12.94
CA THR A 505 27.52 -13.59 -12.29
C THR A 505 27.29 -12.12 -11.90
N ALA A 506 28.30 -11.45 -11.33
CA ALA A 506 28.22 -10.03 -10.98
C ALA A 506 28.00 -9.13 -12.23
N ASN A 507 28.59 -9.48 -13.36
CA ASN A 507 28.40 -8.76 -14.63
C ASN A 507 26.98 -8.93 -15.17
N ILE A 508 26.37 -10.11 -15.02
CA ILE A 508 24.96 -10.33 -15.37
C ILE A 508 24.06 -9.42 -14.53
N PHE A 509 24.20 -9.44 -13.20
CA PHE A 509 23.39 -8.58 -12.33
C PHE A 509 23.61 -7.09 -12.58
N SER A 510 24.85 -6.68 -12.89
CA SER A 510 25.15 -5.31 -13.29
C SER A 510 24.43 -4.92 -14.59
N SER A 511 24.43 -5.79 -15.61
CA SER A 511 23.72 -5.47 -16.85
C SER A 511 22.19 -5.39 -16.67
N LEU A 512 21.61 -6.24 -15.79
CA LEU A 512 20.17 -6.20 -15.44
C LEU A 512 19.74 -4.87 -14.80
N LYS A 513 20.65 -4.15 -14.14
CA LYS A 513 20.35 -2.83 -13.56
C LYS A 513 19.95 -1.78 -14.60
N LEU A 514 20.26 -1.96 -15.89
CA LEU A 514 19.76 -1.07 -16.95
C LEU A 514 18.23 -1.01 -17.01
N VAL A 515 17.55 -2.10 -16.65
CA VAL A 515 16.09 -2.16 -16.55
C VAL A 515 15.55 -1.12 -15.56
N TYR A 516 16.28 -0.83 -14.49
CA TYR A 516 15.92 0.22 -13.53
C TYR A 516 15.94 1.62 -14.16
N ILE A 517 16.88 1.90 -15.06
CA ILE A 517 16.99 3.22 -15.74
C ILE A 517 15.82 3.43 -16.71
N PHE A 518 15.31 2.36 -17.33
CA PHE A 518 14.13 2.43 -18.21
C PHE A 518 12.85 2.89 -17.50
N SER A 519 12.82 2.83 -16.16
CA SER A 519 11.70 3.32 -15.33
C SER A 519 11.40 4.81 -15.52
N VAL A 520 12.39 5.61 -15.97
CA VAL A 520 12.22 7.06 -16.17
C VAL A 520 11.45 7.38 -17.46
N ASN A 521 11.48 6.48 -18.46
CA ASN A 521 10.79 6.69 -19.72
C ASN A 521 9.26 6.54 -19.53
N PRO A 522 8.45 7.50 -20.01
CA PRO A 522 6.99 7.40 -19.97
C PRO A 522 6.37 6.15 -20.57
N HIS A 523 7.00 5.55 -21.59
CA HIS A 523 6.46 4.37 -22.26
C HIS A 523 6.93 3.06 -21.63
N LEU A 524 8.21 2.96 -21.27
CA LEU A 524 8.80 1.72 -20.72
C LEU A 524 8.57 1.58 -19.21
N GLY A 525 8.37 2.69 -18.49
CA GLY A 525 8.24 2.70 -17.04
C GLY A 525 7.03 1.93 -16.52
N PRO A 526 5.80 2.18 -17.00
CA PRO A 526 4.63 1.41 -16.58
C PRO A 526 4.80 -0.10 -16.83
N LEU A 527 5.33 -0.48 -18.01
CA LEU A 527 5.60 -1.88 -18.36
C LEU A 527 6.59 -2.55 -17.39
N GLN A 528 7.66 -1.85 -17.03
CA GLN A 528 8.67 -2.33 -16.08
C GLN A 528 8.09 -2.52 -14.67
N ILE A 529 7.21 -1.62 -14.22
CA ILE A 529 6.52 -1.75 -12.93
C ILE A 529 5.54 -2.93 -12.93
N CYS A 530 4.80 -3.15 -14.03
CA CYS A 530 3.94 -4.31 -14.18
C CYS A 530 4.74 -5.61 -14.07
N LEU A 531 5.86 -5.72 -14.80
CA LEU A 531 6.75 -6.88 -14.74
C LEU A 531 7.25 -7.14 -13.31
N GLY A 532 7.77 -6.11 -12.65
CA GLY A 532 8.33 -6.25 -11.30
C GLY A 532 7.31 -6.73 -10.26
N ARG A 533 6.02 -6.44 -10.43
CA ARG A 533 4.97 -6.91 -9.52
C ARG A 533 4.46 -8.29 -9.83
N MET A 534 4.34 -8.65 -11.11
CA MET A 534 3.99 -10.00 -11.52
C MET A 534 5.00 -11.04 -11.03
N VAL A 535 6.28 -10.65 -10.87
CA VAL A 535 7.33 -11.52 -10.30
C VAL A 535 6.95 -12.05 -8.91
N ILE A 536 6.24 -11.28 -8.07
CA ILE A 536 5.81 -11.77 -6.75
C ILE A 536 4.81 -12.92 -6.89
N ASP A 537 3.91 -12.85 -7.86
CA ASP A 537 2.94 -13.92 -8.11
C ASP A 537 3.61 -15.13 -8.78
N ILE A 538 4.59 -14.90 -9.66
CA ILE A 538 5.45 -15.96 -10.22
C ILE A 538 6.22 -16.70 -9.12
N ILE A 539 6.76 -15.99 -8.12
CA ILE A 539 7.48 -16.62 -7.00
C ILE A 539 6.53 -17.50 -6.15
N LYS A 540 5.30 -17.05 -5.89
CA LYS A 540 4.30 -17.87 -5.17
C LYS A 540 3.99 -19.15 -5.95
N PHE A 541 3.87 -19.05 -7.27
CA PHE A 541 3.64 -20.21 -8.14
C PHE A 541 4.86 -21.13 -8.20
N PHE A 542 6.07 -20.56 -8.27
CA PHE A 542 7.32 -21.30 -8.27
C PHE A 542 7.49 -22.20 -7.04
N PHE A 543 6.90 -21.84 -5.90
CA PHE A 543 6.87 -22.70 -4.71
C PHE A 543 6.08 -23.99 -4.96
N VAL A 544 4.90 -23.90 -5.61
CA VAL A 544 4.09 -25.08 -6.00
C VAL A 544 4.84 -25.93 -7.01
N TYR A 545 5.46 -25.30 -8.02
CA TYR A 545 6.32 -25.99 -8.99
C TYR A 545 7.47 -26.74 -8.31
N THR A 546 8.19 -26.10 -7.39
CA THR A 546 9.31 -26.71 -6.66
C THR A 546 8.86 -27.91 -5.83
N LEU A 547 7.68 -27.86 -5.22
CA LEU A 547 7.11 -28.99 -4.48
C LEU A 547 6.86 -30.19 -5.41
N VAL A 548 6.25 -29.95 -6.57
CA VAL A 548 6.00 -30.99 -7.58
C VAL A 548 7.33 -31.57 -8.08
N LEU A 549 8.28 -30.71 -8.45
CA LEU A 549 9.61 -31.13 -8.90
C LEU A 549 10.32 -31.99 -7.85
N PHE A 550 10.27 -31.57 -6.57
CA PHE A 550 10.87 -32.32 -5.47
C PHE A 550 10.21 -33.69 -5.26
N ALA A 551 8.86 -33.76 -5.31
CA ALA A 551 8.13 -35.02 -5.15
C ALA A 551 8.47 -36.04 -6.25
N PHE A 552 8.50 -35.61 -7.51
CA PHE A 552 8.90 -36.47 -8.63
C PHE A 552 10.40 -36.79 -8.62
N ALA A 553 11.27 -35.85 -8.21
CA ALA A 553 12.71 -36.11 -8.07
C ALA A 553 12.97 -37.21 -7.03
N CYS A 554 12.29 -37.17 -5.87
CA CYS A 554 12.36 -38.23 -4.87
C CYS A 554 11.89 -39.58 -5.41
N GLY A 555 10.74 -39.61 -6.11
CA GLY A 555 10.21 -40.85 -6.70
C GLY A 555 11.13 -41.47 -7.76
N MET A 556 11.66 -40.64 -8.66
CA MET A 556 12.58 -41.06 -9.71
C MET A 556 13.93 -41.51 -9.16
N ASN A 557 14.50 -40.75 -8.21
CA ASN A 557 15.73 -41.13 -7.53
C ASN A 557 15.56 -42.48 -6.82
N GLN A 558 14.46 -42.67 -6.07
CA GLN A 558 14.20 -43.94 -5.38
C GLN A 558 14.11 -45.14 -6.35
N LEU A 559 13.53 -44.95 -7.53
CA LEU A 559 13.39 -46.00 -8.53
C LEU A 559 14.69 -46.32 -9.27
N LEU A 560 15.48 -45.29 -9.60
CA LEU A 560 16.61 -45.39 -10.53
C LEU A 560 17.99 -45.39 -9.87
N TRP A 561 18.12 -45.08 -8.57
CA TRP A 561 19.44 -44.94 -7.93
C TRP A 561 20.33 -46.18 -8.08
N TYR A 562 19.75 -47.38 -7.96
CA TYR A 562 20.49 -48.65 -8.07
C TYR A 562 21.05 -48.87 -9.48
N TYR A 563 20.24 -48.60 -10.51
CA TYR A 563 20.67 -48.72 -11.90
C TYR A 563 21.67 -47.62 -12.28
N ALA A 564 21.53 -46.43 -11.69
CA ALA A 564 22.51 -45.37 -11.84
C ALA A 564 23.86 -45.73 -11.20
N ASP A 565 23.87 -46.42 -10.04
CA ASP A 565 25.13 -46.88 -9.44
C ASP A 565 25.80 -47.99 -10.27
N MET A 566 25.02 -48.87 -10.89
CA MET A 566 25.52 -49.86 -11.85
C MET A 566 26.20 -49.19 -13.06
N GLU A 567 25.57 -48.19 -13.68
CA GLU A 567 26.22 -47.43 -14.76
C GLU A 567 27.44 -46.64 -14.31
N ARG A 568 27.42 -46.14 -13.07
CA ARG A 568 28.58 -45.46 -12.49
C ARG A 568 29.78 -46.41 -12.43
N GLN A 569 29.58 -47.65 -12.01
CA GLN A 569 30.63 -48.66 -11.98
C GLN A 569 31.17 -48.94 -13.38
N VAL A 570 30.34 -48.95 -14.43
CA VAL A 570 30.78 -49.08 -15.83
C VAL A 570 31.65 -47.89 -16.27
N CYS A 571 31.31 -46.64 -15.89
CA CYS A 571 32.18 -45.48 -16.18
C CYS A 571 33.58 -45.63 -15.52
N PHE A 572 33.65 -46.11 -14.28
CA PHE A 572 34.93 -46.28 -13.57
C PHE A 572 35.68 -47.57 -13.93
N ALA A 573 34.99 -48.63 -14.39
CA ALA A 573 35.59 -49.90 -14.79
C ALA A 573 36.54 -49.75 -15.99
N GLY A 574 36.29 -48.79 -16.88
CA GLY A 574 37.19 -48.43 -17.99
C GLY A 574 38.56 -47.86 -17.57
N LYS A 575 38.81 -47.63 -16.27
CA LYS A 575 40.15 -47.23 -15.76
C LYS A 575 41.05 -48.40 -15.39
N ASN A 576 40.51 -49.62 -15.25
CA ASN A 576 41.28 -50.78 -14.81
C ASN A 576 41.59 -51.72 -15.98
N GLY A 577 42.54 -51.32 -16.84
CA GLY A 577 43.46 -52.28 -17.47
C GLY A 577 43.22 -52.74 -18.91
N GLN A 578 42.29 -52.18 -19.70
CA GLN A 578 42.28 -52.37 -21.16
C GLN A 578 41.90 -51.06 -21.86
N ASP A 579 42.59 -50.76 -22.98
CA ASP A 579 42.44 -49.59 -23.86
C ASP A 579 41.04 -49.49 -24.52
N SER A 580 39.99 -49.41 -23.71
CA SER A 580 38.66 -49.00 -24.13
C SER A 580 38.43 -47.62 -23.57
N LYS A 581 38.34 -46.61 -24.45
CA LYS A 581 37.93 -45.26 -24.04
C LYS A 581 36.66 -45.40 -23.21
N PRO A 582 36.56 -44.79 -22.01
CA PRO A 582 35.32 -44.84 -21.24
C PRO A 582 34.20 -44.30 -22.13
N ASP A 583 33.10 -45.06 -22.28
CA ASP A 583 31.94 -44.60 -23.02
C ASP A 583 31.48 -43.28 -22.41
N HIS A 584 31.72 -42.19 -23.14
CA HIS A 584 31.47 -40.84 -22.66
C HIS A 584 29.99 -40.64 -22.35
N SER A 585 29.12 -41.35 -23.07
CA SER A 585 27.68 -41.44 -22.85
C SER A 585 27.34 -42.03 -21.47
N ALA A 586 27.90 -43.19 -21.12
CA ALA A 586 27.64 -43.85 -19.83
C ALA A 586 28.04 -42.94 -18.66
N CYS A 587 29.16 -42.22 -18.78
CA CYS A 587 29.62 -41.31 -17.73
C CYS A 587 28.76 -40.06 -17.53
N LEU A 588 28.01 -39.65 -18.55
CA LEU A 588 27.04 -38.55 -18.47
C LEU A 588 25.67 -39.03 -17.97
N THR A 589 25.27 -40.26 -18.32
CA THR A 589 23.97 -40.83 -17.98
C THR A 589 23.85 -41.19 -16.50
N TRP A 590 24.85 -41.83 -15.88
CA TRP A 590 24.75 -42.24 -14.47
C TRP A 590 24.55 -41.05 -13.52
N ARG A 591 25.11 -39.88 -13.86
CA ARG A 591 25.06 -38.69 -12.99
C ARG A 591 23.63 -38.21 -12.76
N ARG A 592 22.76 -38.37 -13.77
CA ARG A 592 21.40 -37.82 -13.86
C ARG A 592 20.44 -38.28 -12.77
N PHE A 593 20.50 -39.54 -12.35
CA PHE A 593 19.60 -40.13 -11.35
C PHE A 593 20.33 -40.74 -10.15
N SER A 594 21.61 -40.40 -9.99
CA SER A 594 22.44 -40.92 -8.89
C SER A 594 22.07 -40.33 -7.53
N ASN A 595 21.72 -39.04 -7.52
CA ASN A 595 21.43 -38.26 -6.33
C ASN A 595 20.14 -37.47 -6.52
N LEU A 596 19.52 -37.09 -5.40
CA LEU A 596 18.32 -36.27 -5.40
C LEU A 596 18.53 -34.92 -6.11
N PHE A 597 19.68 -34.26 -5.88
CA PHE A 597 20.00 -32.98 -6.51
C PHE A 597 20.15 -33.11 -8.03
N GLU A 598 20.87 -34.12 -8.51
CA GLU A 598 21.03 -34.37 -9.95
C GLU A 598 19.70 -34.79 -10.60
N SER A 599 18.88 -35.58 -9.90
CA SER A 599 17.51 -35.93 -10.33
C SER A 599 16.60 -34.70 -10.42
N SER A 600 16.76 -33.75 -9.50
CA SER A 600 16.03 -32.48 -9.54
C SER A 600 16.48 -31.59 -10.71
N GLN A 601 17.79 -31.55 -11.00
CA GLN A 601 18.36 -30.82 -12.13
C GLN A 601 17.91 -31.42 -13.47
N THR A 602 17.83 -32.74 -13.57
CA THR A 602 17.35 -33.40 -14.78
C THR A 602 15.88 -33.10 -15.01
N LEU A 603 15.01 -33.29 -14.02
CA LEU A 603 13.60 -32.93 -14.16
C LEU A 603 13.38 -31.45 -14.48
N PHE A 604 14.23 -30.55 -13.98
CA PHE A 604 14.23 -29.14 -14.36
C PHE A 604 14.51 -28.95 -15.86
N TRP A 605 15.60 -29.54 -16.38
CA TRP A 605 15.93 -29.44 -17.81
C TRP A 605 14.90 -30.15 -18.71
N ALA A 606 14.24 -31.20 -18.20
CA ALA A 606 13.12 -31.84 -18.90
C ALA A 606 11.93 -30.91 -19.10
N SER A 607 11.72 -29.91 -18.21
CA SER A 607 10.69 -28.90 -18.38
C SER A 607 10.86 -28.07 -19.66
N PHE A 608 12.09 -27.94 -20.15
CA PHE A 608 12.42 -27.23 -21.39
C PHE A 608 12.51 -28.16 -22.60
N GLY A 609 12.24 -29.46 -22.44
CA GLY A 609 12.35 -30.45 -23.50
C GLY A 609 13.80 -30.82 -23.86
N LEU A 610 14.77 -30.56 -22.99
CA LEU A 610 16.19 -30.87 -23.24
C LEU A 610 16.61 -32.28 -22.78
N ILE A 611 15.67 -33.10 -22.34
CA ILE A 611 15.92 -34.48 -21.91
C ILE A 611 15.17 -35.46 -22.80
N ASP A 612 15.94 -36.26 -23.51
CA ASP A 612 15.45 -37.36 -24.35
C ASP A 612 15.06 -38.59 -23.53
N LEU A 613 14.20 -39.43 -24.12
CA LEU A 613 13.74 -40.69 -23.54
C LEU A 613 14.85 -41.75 -23.46
N ASP A 614 15.87 -41.65 -24.32
CA ASP A 614 17.03 -42.55 -24.35
C ASP A 614 17.84 -42.49 -23.05
N ASN A 615 17.71 -41.39 -22.32
CA ASN A 615 18.40 -41.19 -21.04
C ASN A 615 17.83 -42.05 -19.90
N PHE A 616 16.70 -42.73 -20.12
CA PHE A 616 16.12 -43.72 -19.21
C PHE A 616 16.55 -45.16 -19.52
N GLU A 617 17.34 -45.36 -20.58
CA GLU A 617 17.85 -46.68 -20.98
C GLU A 617 19.13 -47.03 -20.20
N LEU A 618 18.96 -47.28 -18.89
CA LEU A 618 20.09 -47.62 -18.02
C LEU A 618 20.51 -49.09 -18.18
N THR A 619 21.80 -49.37 -18.04
CA THR A 619 22.32 -50.74 -18.08
C THR A 619 21.68 -51.61 -16.98
N GLY A 620 21.10 -52.75 -17.37
CA GLY A 620 20.48 -53.71 -16.43
C GLY A 620 19.03 -53.38 -16.02
N ILE A 621 18.42 -52.33 -16.57
CA ILE A 621 17.03 -51.99 -16.28
C ILE A 621 16.08 -53.06 -16.84
N GLN A 622 15.14 -53.53 -16.01
CA GLN A 622 14.12 -54.48 -16.42
C GLN A 622 12.95 -53.73 -17.09
N SER A 623 12.20 -54.42 -17.96
CA SER A 623 11.05 -53.82 -18.65
C SER A 623 10.01 -53.21 -17.69
N TYR A 624 9.82 -53.83 -16.52
CA TYR A 624 8.90 -53.35 -15.49
C TYR A 624 9.35 -52.03 -14.84
N THR A 625 10.61 -51.93 -14.41
CA THR A 625 11.13 -50.70 -13.79
C THR A 625 11.25 -49.57 -14.80
N ARG A 626 11.62 -49.91 -16.06
CA ARG A 626 11.58 -48.98 -17.19
C ARG A 626 10.18 -48.40 -17.41
N PHE A 627 9.15 -49.24 -17.40
CA PHE A 627 7.77 -48.80 -17.57
C PHE A 627 7.38 -47.76 -16.51
N TRP A 628 7.67 -48.03 -15.23
CA TRP A 628 7.38 -47.09 -14.14
C TRP A 628 8.19 -45.80 -14.22
N GLY A 629 9.46 -45.86 -14.63
CA GLY A 629 10.29 -44.67 -14.83
C GLY A 629 9.76 -43.77 -15.94
N LEU A 630 9.36 -44.36 -17.07
CA LEU A 630 8.74 -43.64 -18.18
C LEU A 630 7.34 -43.10 -17.83
N LEU A 631 6.55 -43.84 -17.04
CA LEU A 631 5.24 -43.40 -16.58
C LEU A 631 5.33 -42.22 -15.60
N MET A 632 6.25 -42.29 -14.63
CA MET A 632 6.51 -41.19 -13.69
C MET A 632 7.04 -39.95 -14.42
N PHE A 633 7.95 -40.12 -15.36
CA PHE A 633 8.45 -39.03 -16.19
C PHE A 633 7.36 -38.43 -17.09
N GLY A 634 6.57 -39.27 -17.76
CA GLY A 634 5.47 -38.84 -18.64
C GLY A 634 4.39 -38.08 -17.86
N SER A 635 3.99 -38.59 -16.69
CA SER A 635 3.04 -37.91 -15.81
C SER A 635 3.59 -36.58 -15.27
N TYR A 636 4.88 -36.52 -14.93
CA TYR A 636 5.55 -35.25 -14.59
C TYR A 636 5.46 -34.24 -15.74
N CYS A 637 5.77 -34.65 -16.98
CA CYS A 637 5.69 -33.76 -18.14
C CYS A 637 4.27 -33.26 -18.39
N VAL A 638 3.23 -34.10 -18.25
CA VAL A 638 1.83 -33.68 -18.37
C VAL A 638 1.48 -32.66 -17.27
N ILE A 639 1.79 -32.95 -16.01
CA ILE A 639 1.48 -32.04 -14.90
C ILE A 639 2.25 -30.72 -15.07
N ASN A 640 3.54 -30.77 -15.37
CA ASN A 640 4.39 -29.59 -15.44
C ASN A 640 4.08 -28.74 -16.68
N VAL A 641 4.13 -29.32 -17.88
CA VAL A 641 4.00 -28.57 -19.13
C VAL A 641 2.55 -28.29 -19.50
N VAL A 642 1.62 -29.23 -19.28
CA VAL A 642 0.22 -29.04 -19.69
C VAL A 642 -0.59 -28.35 -18.60
N VAL A 643 -0.43 -28.73 -17.34
CA VAL A 643 -1.24 -28.16 -16.25
C VAL A 643 -0.60 -26.91 -15.67
N LEU A 644 0.61 -27.01 -15.10
CA LEU A 644 1.24 -25.92 -14.37
C LEU A 644 1.55 -24.71 -15.26
N LEU A 645 2.13 -24.92 -16.46
CA LEU A 645 2.44 -23.82 -17.37
C LEU A 645 1.17 -23.06 -17.81
N ASN A 646 0.09 -23.76 -18.14
CA ASN A 646 -1.18 -23.13 -18.53
C ASN A 646 -1.83 -22.35 -17.37
N LEU A 647 -1.77 -22.91 -16.15
CA LEU A 647 -2.24 -22.20 -14.95
C LEU A 647 -1.40 -20.94 -14.65
N LEU A 648 -0.08 -21.00 -14.86
CA LEU A 648 0.80 -19.84 -14.72
C LEU A 648 0.44 -18.73 -15.73
N ILE A 649 0.21 -19.08 -17.00
CA ILE A 649 -0.23 -18.12 -18.02
C ILE A 649 -1.55 -17.48 -17.62
N ALA A 650 -2.54 -18.28 -17.18
CA ALA A 650 -3.83 -17.76 -16.74
C ALA A 650 -3.71 -16.79 -15.55
N MET A 651 -2.91 -17.16 -14.55
CA MET A 651 -2.66 -16.33 -13.37
C MET A 651 -1.93 -15.04 -13.73
N MET A 652 -0.93 -15.10 -14.62
CA MET A 652 -0.21 -13.92 -15.11
C MET A 652 -1.13 -12.97 -15.87
N ASN A 653 -2.03 -13.47 -16.71
CA ASN A 653 -2.99 -12.64 -17.45
C ASN A 653 -3.94 -11.89 -16.51
N HIS A 654 -4.53 -12.58 -15.54
CA HIS A 654 -5.40 -11.95 -14.55
C HIS A 654 -4.64 -10.93 -13.68
N SER A 655 -3.43 -11.27 -13.24
CA SER A 655 -2.59 -10.36 -12.45
C SER A 655 -2.17 -9.12 -13.25
N TYR A 656 -1.82 -9.30 -14.53
CA TYR A 656 -1.49 -8.19 -15.42
C TYR A 656 -2.66 -7.21 -15.59
N GLN A 657 -3.89 -7.71 -15.78
CA GLN A 657 -5.07 -6.85 -15.92
C GLN A 657 -5.27 -5.96 -14.70
N ILE A 658 -5.29 -6.54 -13.50
CA ILE A 658 -5.45 -5.79 -12.23
C ILE A 658 -4.33 -4.77 -12.04
N ILE A 659 -3.09 -5.13 -12.35
CA ILE A 659 -1.94 -4.23 -12.15
C ILE A 659 -1.94 -3.12 -13.21
N SER A 660 -2.32 -3.42 -14.45
CA SER A 660 -2.34 -2.48 -15.57
C SER A 660 -3.32 -1.33 -15.34
N GLU A 661 -4.48 -1.58 -14.72
CA GLU A 661 -5.47 -0.53 -14.39
C GLU A 661 -4.90 0.58 -13.48
N HIS A 662 -3.89 0.28 -12.67
CA HIS A 662 -3.27 1.23 -11.76
C HIS A 662 -1.81 1.56 -12.13
N ALA A 663 -1.29 1.03 -13.23
CA ALA A 663 0.12 1.11 -13.60
C ALA A 663 0.63 2.55 -13.69
N ASP A 664 -0.16 3.48 -14.22
CA ASP A 664 0.23 4.89 -14.35
C ASP A 664 0.43 5.59 -13.01
N VAL A 665 -0.46 5.37 -12.05
CA VAL A 665 -0.38 5.94 -10.70
C VAL A 665 0.86 5.41 -9.99
N GLU A 666 1.13 4.13 -10.18
CA GLU A 666 2.26 3.44 -9.54
C GLU A 666 3.60 3.80 -10.17
N TRP A 667 3.63 3.92 -11.49
CA TRP A 667 4.78 4.43 -12.21
C TRP A 667 5.09 5.87 -11.80
N LYS A 668 4.10 6.77 -11.75
CA LYS A 668 4.30 8.15 -11.26
C LYS A 668 4.81 8.18 -9.82
N PHE A 669 4.33 7.28 -8.96
CA PHE A 669 4.83 7.14 -7.59
C PHE A 669 6.30 6.68 -7.56
N ALA A 670 6.65 5.63 -8.30
CA ALA A 670 8.03 5.13 -8.41
C ALA A 670 8.97 6.19 -8.99
N ARG A 671 8.54 6.88 -10.05
CA ARG A 671 9.24 8.01 -10.67
C ARG A 671 9.47 9.15 -9.67
N THR A 672 8.47 9.47 -8.84
CA THR A 672 8.59 10.51 -7.82
C THR A 672 9.63 10.12 -6.75
N LYS A 673 9.63 8.85 -6.32
CA LYS A 673 10.66 8.33 -5.41
C LYS A 673 12.06 8.46 -6.00
N LEU A 674 12.21 8.12 -7.29
CA LEU A 674 13.48 8.30 -8.03
C LEU A 674 13.87 9.77 -8.13
N TRP A 675 12.97 10.68 -8.51
CA TRP A 675 13.30 12.09 -8.62
C TRP A 675 13.77 12.70 -7.29
N LEU A 676 13.10 12.33 -6.21
CA LEU A 676 13.39 12.85 -4.88
C LEU A 676 14.77 12.45 -4.35
N SER A 677 15.29 11.27 -4.72
CA SER A 677 16.65 10.87 -4.34
C SER A 677 17.72 11.77 -5.00
N TYR A 678 17.44 12.34 -6.17
CA TYR A 678 18.33 13.28 -6.85
C TYR A 678 18.16 14.73 -6.39
N PHE A 679 17.03 15.09 -5.78
CA PHE A 679 16.79 16.43 -5.22
C PHE A 679 17.61 16.72 -3.96
N GLU A 680 17.99 15.69 -3.21
CA GLU A 680 18.81 15.86 -2.03
C GLU A 680 20.26 16.24 -2.40
N ASP A 681 20.88 17.10 -1.60
CA ASP A 681 22.27 17.55 -1.77
C ASP A 681 23.30 16.42 -1.53
N GLY A 682 22.85 15.20 -1.20
CA GLY A 682 23.68 14.00 -1.05
C GLY A 682 24.07 13.39 -2.41
N ALA A 683 25.31 12.88 -2.51
CA ALA A 683 25.81 12.10 -3.67
C ALA A 683 25.71 12.83 -5.02
N THR A 684 26.12 14.11 -5.05
CA THR A 684 26.11 14.94 -6.27
C THR A 684 27.04 14.42 -7.37
N VAL A 685 28.07 13.65 -7.00
CA VAL A 685 29.09 13.16 -7.93
C VAL A 685 28.88 11.66 -8.15
N PRO A 686 28.86 11.17 -9.41
CA PRO A 686 28.75 9.74 -9.70
C PRO A 686 30.03 8.97 -9.36
N PRO A 687 29.95 7.64 -9.14
CA PRO A 687 31.11 6.75 -9.20
C PRO A 687 31.87 6.98 -10.52
N PRO A 688 33.21 6.92 -10.58
CA PRO A 688 34.18 6.62 -9.52
C PRO A 688 34.56 7.88 -8.70
N PHE A 689 34.21 9.07 -9.19
CA PHE A 689 34.61 10.37 -8.62
C PHE A 689 34.03 10.63 -7.22
N ASN A 690 33.07 9.83 -6.75
CA ASN A 690 32.51 9.88 -5.40
C ASN A 690 33.53 9.54 -4.28
N ILE A 691 34.60 8.79 -4.60
CA ILE A 691 35.65 8.44 -3.62
C ILE A 691 36.49 9.66 -3.24
N ILE A 692 36.67 10.60 -4.17
CA ILE A 692 37.53 11.77 -3.96
C ILE A 692 36.83 12.72 -2.98
N PRO A 693 37.39 12.97 -1.79
CA PRO A 693 36.76 13.83 -0.80
C PRO A 693 36.69 15.26 -1.32
N THR A 694 35.48 15.81 -1.40
CA THR A 694 35.29 17.22 -1.73
C THR A 694 35.81 18.12 -0.59
N PRO A 695 36.26 19.36 -0.89
CA PRO A 695 36.65 20.32 0.16
C PRO A 695 35.53 20.58 1.19
N LYS A 696 34.27 20.44 0.76
CA LYS A 696 33.10 20.54 1.65
C LYS A 696 32.98 19.36 2.62
N SER A 697 33.26 18.13 2.18
CA SER A 697 33.19 16.95 3.07
C SER A 697 34.28 17.00 4.14
N ALA A 698 35.48 17.49 3.81
CA ALA A 698 36.52 17.78 4.81
C ALA A 698 36.05 18.84 5.84
N MET A 699 35.40 19.92 5.38
CA MET A 699 34.83 20.95 6.26
C MET A 699 33.70 20.41 7.15
N TYR A 700 32.83 19.54 6.62
CA TYR A 700 31.77 18.89 7.40
C TYR A 700 32.33 17.88 8.40
N LEU A 701 33.35 17.11 8.04
CA LEU A 701 34.06 16.21 8.96
C LEU A 701 34.70 17.00 10.10
N PHE A 702 35.34 18.12 9.80
CA PHE A 702 35.91 19.03 10.81
C PHE A 702 34.82 19.64 11.71
N ARG A 703 33.68 20.05 11.16
CA ARG A 703 32.52 20.54 11.94
C ARG A 703 31.87 19.44 12.77
N TRP A 704 31.82 18.21 12.26
CA TRP A 704 31.27 17.04 12.96
C TRP A 704 32.17 16.66 14.14
N LEU A 705 33.49 16.61 13.92
CA LEU A 705 34.49 16.49 14.99
C LEU A 705 34.31 17.63 16.01
N LYS A 706 34.23 18.90 15.55
CA LYS A 706 34.00 20.05 16.43
C LYS A 706 32.68 19.98 17.21
N ARG A 707 31.60 19.40 16.65
CA ARG A 707 30.32 19.19 17.37
C ARG A 707 30.37 18.03 18.36
N LYS A 708 31.15 16.98 18.06
CA LYS A 708 31.42 15.87 18.98
C LYS A 708 32.28 16.33 20.17
N PHE A 709 33.19 17.27 19.96
CA PHE A 709 34.06 17.83 21.01
C PHE A 709 33.48 19.08 21.71
N CYS A 710 32.65 19.90 21.04
CA CYS A 710 31.92 21.03 21.63
C CYS A 710 30.40 20.84 21.48
N ALA A 711 29.74 20.37 22.54
CA ALA A 711 28.30 20.15 22.59
C ALA A 711 27.54 21.48 22.75
N THR A 712 27.39 22.26 21.68
CA THR A 712 26.43 23.39 21.66
C THR A 712 25.07 22.90 21.15
N ARG A 713 24.12 22.70 22.07
CA ARG A 713 22.70 22.48 21.74
C ARG A 713 22.06 23.80 21.31
N THR A 714 22.06 24.09 20.02
CA THR A 714 21.15 25.12 19.47
C THR A 714 19.74 24.55 19.46
N VAL A 715 18.91 24.98 20.41
CA VAL A 715 17.47 24.72 20.42
C VAL A 715 16.85 25.48 19.25
N LYS A 716 16.38 24.74 18.24
CA LYS A 716 15.61 25.33 17.13
C LYS A 716 14.29 25.86 17.70
N LYS A 717 14.11 27.19 17.70
CA LYS A 717 12.80 27.80 17.98
C LYS A 717 11.83 27.38 16.88
N LYS A 718 10.65 26.90 17.26
CA LYS A 718 9.54 26.63 16.33
C LYS A 718 9.05 27.97 15.76
N ASP A 719 9.10 28.13 14.44
CA ASP A 719 8.59 29.34 13.79
C ASP A 719 7.05 29.34 13.77
N LEU A 720 6.46 30.09 14.69
CA LEU A 720 5.00 30.24 14.81
C LEU A 720 4.35 30.81 13.53
N LYS A 721 5.12 31.53 12.70
CA LYS A 721 4.67 32.10 11.43
C LYS A 721 4.32 31.03 10.40
N THR A 722 5.15 29.98 10.27
CA THR A 722 4.94 28.86 9.33
C THR A 722 3.63 28.14 9.61
N ILE A 723 3.36 27.88 10.89
CA ILE A 723 2.15 27.18 11.35
C ILE A 723 0.91 28.00 10.97
N ARG A 724 0.93 29.32 11.19
CA ARG A 724 -0.19 30.20 10.85
C ARG A 724 -0.48 30.25 9.35
N VAL A 725 0.57 30.30 8.52
CA VAL A 725 0.43 30.30 7.05
C VAL A 725 -0.19 28.98 6.59
N LEU A 726 0.31 27.84 7.07
CA LEU A 726 -0.26 26.54 6.72
C LEU A 726 -1.72 26.43 7.18
N GLN A 727 -2.03 26.80 8.41
CA GLN A 727 -3.40 26.74 8.94
C GLN A 727 -4.37 27.58 8.10
N LYS A 728 -3.95 28.76 7.63
CA LYS A 728 -4.75 29.58 6.72
C LYS A 728 -5.01 28.87 5.39
N ILE A 729 -3.97 28.25 4.81
CA ILE A 729 -4.10 27.50 3.56
C ILE A 729 -5.01 26.28 3.76
N MET A 730 -4.79 25.48 4.81
CA MET A 730 -5.62 24.31 5.13
C MET A 730 -7.08 24.68 5.33
N ARG A 731 -7.37 25.75 6.10
CA ARG A 731 -8.75 26.24 6.28
C ARG A 731 -9.42 26.62 4.96
N ASN A 732 -8.67 27.26 4.06
CA ASN A 732 -9.19 27.62 2.74
C ASN A 732 -9.44 26.38 1.87
N LEU A 733 -8.56 25.37 1.91
CA LEU A 733 -8.72 24.12 1.16
C LEU A 733 -9.90 23.31 1.68
N VAL A 734 -10.00 23.12 3.00
CA VAL A 734 -11.12 22.41 3.64
C VAL A 734 -12.43 23.10 3.32
N ARG A 735 -12.49 24.44 3.43
CA ARG A 735 -13.71 25.17 3.04
C ARG A 735 -14.09 24.92 1.59
N ARG A 736 -13.14 25.01 0.65
CA ARG A 736 -13.39 24.74 -0.79
C ARG A 736 -13.84 23.30 -1.04
N TYR A 737 -13.30 22.35 -0.29
CA TYR A 737 -13.66 20.93 -0.36
C TYR A 737 -15.09 20.70 0.11
N VAL A 738 -15.41 21.11 1.33
CA VAL A 738 -16.76 20.97 1.91
C VAL A 738 -17.82 21.64 1.02
N THR A 739 -17.59 22.87 0.55
CA THR A 739 -18.55 23.55 -0.33
C THR A 739 -18.73 22.84 -1.68
N LYS A 740 -17.74 22.09 -2.16
CA LYS A 740 -17.88 21.29 -3.38
C LYS A 740 -18.63 19.99 -3.10
N GLU A 741 -18.32 19.31 -2.00
CA GLU A 741 -19.02 18.08 -1.61
C GLU A 741 -20.50 18.33 -1.31
N GLN A 742 -20.85 19.41 -0.60
CA GLN A 742 -22.24 19.82 -0.43
C GLN A 742 -22.95 20.03 -1.77
N ARG A 743 -22.33 20.77 -2.69
CA ARG A 743 -22.87 20.92 -4.05
C ARG A 743 -22.98 19.62 -4.82
N ASN A 744 -22.10 18.64 -4.57
CA ASN A 744 -22.21 17.34 -5.21
C ASN A 744 -23.40 16.55 -4.64
N ALA A 745 -23.66 16.68 -3.33
CA ALA A 745 -24.86 16.13 -2.69
C ALA A 745 -26.14 16.74 -3.28
N ASP A 746 -26.19 18.07 -3.45
CA ASP A 746 -27.31 18.77 -4.10
C ASP A 746 -27.57 18.33 -5.56
N ASN A 747 -26.54 17.78 -6.23
CA ASN A 747 -26.62 17.31 -7.61
C ASN A 747 -26.90 15.80 -7.72
N GLN A 748 -27.16 15.10 -6.62
CA GLN A 748 -27.57 13.70 -6.65
C GLN A 748 -28.99 13.56 -7.23
N GLY A 749 -29.32 12.36 -7.73
CA GLY A 749 -30.64 12.10 -8.31
C GLY A 749 -31.72 12.06 -7.23
N VAL A 750 -32.93 12.46 -7.61
CA VAL A 750 -34.11 12.42 -6.72
C VAL A 750 -34.42 10.97 -6.35
N THR A 751 -34.52 10.69 -5.05
CA THR A 751 -34.85 9.37 -4.51
C THR A 751 -36.36 9.19 -4.36
N GLU A 752 -36.82 7.98 -4.03
CA GLU A 752 -38.23 7.76 -3.69
C GLU A 752 -38.61 8.46 -2.38
N ASP A 753 -37.66 8.60 -1.46
CA ASP A 753 -37.84 9.21 -0.15
C ASP A 753 -38.13 10.71 -0.31
N ASP A 754 -37.38 11.43 -1.16
CA ASP A 754 -37.64 12.85 -1.50
C ASP A 754 -39.07 13.07 -2.06
N VAL A 755 -39.60 12.09 -2.81
CA VAL A 755 -40.98 12.17 -3.35
C VAL A 755 -42.00 11.90 -2.25
N ASN A 756 -41.70 10.99 -1.34
CA ASN A 756 -42.54 10.70 -0.18
C ASN A 756 -42.59 11.91 0.77
N GLU A 757 -41.46 12.57 1.02
CA GLU A 757 -41.35 13.83 1.77
C GLU A 757 -42.28 14.90 1.19
N ILE A 758 -42.16 15.22 -0.10
CA ILE A 758 -43.02 16.23 -0.75
C ILE A 758 -44.51 15.84 -0.67
N LYS A 759 -44.83 14.56 -0.85
CA LYS A 759 -46.21 14.06 -0.73
C LYS A 759 -46.73 14.23 0.70
N GLN A 760 -45.87 14.04 1.69
CA GLN A 760 -46.18 14.23 3.10
C GLN A 760 -46.46 15.70 3.42
N ASP A 761 -45.60 16.60 2.96
CA ASP A 761 -45.75 18.05 3.14
C ASP A 761 -47.05 18.56 2.52
N ILE A 762 -47.39 18.10 1.31
CA ILE A 762 -48.66 18.41 0.67
C ILE A 762 -49.83 17.90 1.50
N SER A 763 -49.69 16.72 2.11
CA SER A 763 -50.73 16.13 2.95
C SER A 763 -50.90 16.93 4.24
N ALA A 764 -49.81 17.23 4.96
CA ALA A 764 -49.80 18.05 6.17
C ALA A 764 -50.40 19.44 5.92
N PHE A 765 -49.94 20.12 4.86
CA PHE A 765 -50.48 21.43 4.45
C PHE A 765 -51.98 21.38 4.17
N ARG A 766 -52.45 20.31 3.52
CA ARG A 766 -53.89 20.11 3.27
C ARG A 766 -54.67 20.00 4.59
N PHE A 767 -54.18 19.25 5.57
CA PHE A 767 -54.85 19.11 6.88
C PHE A 767 -54.88 20.44 7.64
N GLU A 768 -53.76 21.17 7.65
CA GLU A 768 -53.66 22.46 8.30
C GLU A 768 -54.67 23.47 7.71
N LEU A 769 -54.74 23.55 6.37
CA LEU A 769 -55.65 24.45 5.66
C LEU A 769 -57.12 24.11 5.92
N ILE A 770 -57.47 22.82 6.00
CA ILE A 770 -58.82 22.37 6.37
C ILE A 770 -59.17 22.79 7.80
N GLU A 771 -58.24 22.65 8.75
CA GLU A 771 -58.46 23.03 10.14
C GLU A 771 -58.57 24.56 10.30
N ILE A 772 -57.76 25.35 9.58
CA ILE A 772 -57.88 26.82 9.55
C ILE A 772 -59.26 27.25 9.02
N MET A 773 -59.72 26.64 7.93
CA MET A 773 -61.06 26.90 7.37
C MET A 773 -62.17 26.52 8.36
N LYS A 774 -62.02 25.38 9.05
CA LYS A 774 -62.97 24.93 10.07
C LYS A 774 -63.02 25.90 11.26
N ASN A 775 -61.87 26.35 11.76
CA ASN A 775 -61.77 27.34 12.84
C ASN A 775 -62.34 28.70 12.45
N SER A 776 -62.31 29.02 11.15
CA SER A 776 -62.92 30.23 10.57
C SER A 776 -64.43 30.10 10.31
N GLY A 777 -65.05 28.97 10.67
CA GLY A 777 -66.49 28.75 10.56
C GLY A 777 -66.98 28.24 9.20
N PHE A 778 -66.08 27.85 8.29
CA PHE A 778 -66.47 27.26 7.00
C PHE A 778 -66.86 25.78 7.14
N ASN A 779 -67.83 25.34 6.35
CA ASN A 779 -68.28 23.94 6.36
C ASN A 779 -67.31 23.04 5.59
N THR A 780 -66.49 22.27 6.31
CA THR A 780 -65.47 21.36 5.74
C THR A 780 -65.92 19.90 5.67
N SER A 781 -67.19 19.59 5.94
CA SER A 781 -67.71 18.20 5.99
C SER A 781 -67.50 17.41 4.70
N SER A 782 -67.64 18.04 3.52
CA SER A 782 -67.42 17.37 2.22
C SER A 782 -65.95 16.99 1.96
N ALA A 783 -64.99 17.74 2.54
CA ALA A 783 -63.57 17.42 2.44
C ALA A 783 -63.19 16.22 3.32
N ASN A 784 -63.87 16.04 4.46
CA ASN A 784 -63.71 14.89 5.36
C ASN A 784 -64.31 13.59 4.78
N ASP A 785 -65.44 13.66 4.06
CA ASP A 785 -66.10 12.48 3.48
C ASP A 785 -65.31 11.86 2.33
N GLN A 786 -64.63 12.67 1.51
CA GLN A 786 -63.69 12.15 0.49
C GLN A 786 -62.50 11.41 1.13
N MET A 787 -62.14 11.71 2.39
CA MET A 787 -61.07 11.02 3.12
C MET A 787 -61.50 9.67 3.68
N GLN A 788 -62.75 9.53 4.15
CA GLN A 788 -63.31 8.24 4.57
C GLN A 788 -63.54 7.28 3.39
N GLY A 789 -63.86 7.79 2.20
CA GLY A 789 -63.98 6.99 0.98
C GLY A 789 -62.67 6.31 0.54
N GLY A 790 -61.52 6.92 0.82
CA GLY A 790 -60.18 6.35 0.56
C GLY A 790 -59.73 5.33 1.61
N LEU A 791 -60.18 5.49 2.87
CA LEU A 791 -59.90 4.56 3.98
C LEU A 791 -60.43 3.14 3.72
N ALA A 792 -61.45 2.98 2.87
CA ALA A 792 -62.05 1.67 2.54
C ALA A 792 -61.40 0.93 1.35
N LYS A 793 -60.63 1.61 0.48
CA LYS A 793 -60.15 1.02 -0.79
C LYS A 793 -58.65 0.74 -0.86
N GLY A 794 -57.81 1.39 -0.04
CA GLY A 794 -56.34 1.28 -0.15
C GLY A 794 -55.67 0.33 0.86
N ASN A 795 -56.07 0.35 2.13
CA ASN A 795 -55.21 -0.17 3.22
C ASN A 795 -55.69 -1.49 3.87
N THR A 796 -56.80 -2.06 3.42
CA THR A 796 -57.27 -3.39 3.89
C THR A 796 -56.45 -4.56 3.34
N LYS A 797 -55.52 -4.34 2.40
CA LYS A 797 -54.69 -5.41 1.83
C LYS A 797 -53.35 -5.63 2.52
N ILE A 798 -52.77 -4.65 3.22
CA ILE A 798 -51.38 -4.77 3.73
C ILE A 798 -51.34 -5.02 5.24
N LEU A 799 -52.32 -4.52 6.01
CA LEU A 799 -52.35 -4.73 7.48
C LEU A 799 -53.00 -6.05 7.93
N ASN A 800 -53.54 -6.85 7.00
CA ASN A 800 -54.17 -8.15 7.27
C ASN A 800 -53.44 -9.33 6.63
N GLN A 801 -52.24 -9.13 6.06
CA GLN A 801 -51.47 -10.19 5.42
C GLN A 801 -50.04 -10.22 5.92
N ILE A 802 -49.84 -10.84 7.09
CA ILE A 802 -48.76 -11.77 7.46
C ILE A 802 -49.31 -12.51 8.69
N PRO A 803 -49.16 -13.86 8.78
CA PRO A 803 -49.79 -14.68 9.82
C PRO A 803 -49.40 -14.32 11.26
#